data_AF-A0A1E3YMW4-F1
#
_entry.id   AF-A0A1E3YMW4-F1
#
_cell.length_a   1.000
_cell.length_b   1.000
_cell.length_c   1.000
_cell.angle_alpha   90.00
_cell.angle_beta   90.00
_cell.angle_gamma   90.00
#
_symmetry.space_group_name_H-M   'P 1'
#
loop_
_entity.id
_entity.type
_entity.pdbx_description
1 polymer ?
#
loop_
_entity_poly.entity_id
_entity_poly.type
_entity_poly.pdbx_seq_one_letter_code
_entity_poly.pdbx_strand_id
1 'polypeptide(L)'
;MTRPRAASPVAEAADVVLVFGAGIWPHEPSLTMRTRVEAAAVLYDERIAPVILCSGSCDTRGSEARMMRALLVERGVPVEAIIADDHGTSTRAALLSTARLGRGRWRRIAAVSSPYHVRRIAQEARRLGLNLTTHAAVRTGPATWRHRIFDVRQHAREAVARAAYAASATFDTVAGTSWPVRVARHVRARLRYLVRDADQVAADSAAIGQIIKSRIADFSDTHAVHTPASGLHWPVHGTVHGTVGDRFGLRHGRLHAGLDVRAAQGTPVRAAAAGHVLFADWMPAYGNVVVLHHGGGLATVYAHLADIVVAEGRPVDDDEPVGCLGGTGRSSGPHLHFEVRVHGSPVDPLVYLPSADARDGHTRHGQHNAVWTNSLFLRGHDPARPTRRLTDADLHRLATRLHDHGVRYAYLFAGPFQSDGRVPAYASSDTARRTVDQLRTIAPNLVVLPWLGGLQHLTVHLDDRQWVDRAIDEAARLIETLGVPGLHLDFEFILASSEYVIREKQLPRAGEGADEYGARHVDFHRRLRERLPDAFLSSVIPSTAGPVASWKQKHSCDEAAALATCVDQLSLLHYDTSIADAATFRASLIEQLTHIAAWKAVPASAHVQYLLGVGTFTNARPLRVYRHLDVEDLPHYFPALEYAIASVQRDVRLVDGIAIFCDWTTSARDWRRFRNLWVRGAR
;
A
#
# COMPACT_ATOMS: atom_id res chain seq x y z
N MET A 1 -20.61 -52.04 25.56
CA MET A 1 -19.92 -51.40 26.70
C MET A 1 -19.91 -49.90 26.49
N THR A 2 -20.92 -49.22 27.04
CA THR A 2 -21.05 -47.76 27.07
C THR A 2 -20.06 -47.20 28.08
N ARG A 3 -19.12 -46.36 27.65
CA ARG A 3 -18.26 -45.59 28.57
C ARG A 3 -19.15 -44.63 29.35
N PRO A 4 -18.96 -44.48 30.68
CA PRO A 4 -19.73 -43.54 31.46
C PRO A 4 -19.39 -42.11 31.02
N ARG A 5 -20.44 -41.33 30.73
CA ARG A 5 -20.36 -39.90 30.49
C ARG A 5 -19.87 -39.27 31.80
N ALA A 6 -18.66 -38.71 31.80
CA ALA A 6 -18.17 -37.96 32.95
C ALA A 6 -19.23 -36.91 33.33
N ALA A 7 -19.66 -36.93 34.60
CA ALA A 7 -20.60 -35.95 35.11
C ALA A 7 -20.03 -34.55 34.84
N SER A 8 -20.75 -33.77 34.04
CA SER A 8 -20.43 -32.37 33.82
C SER A 8 -20.52 -31.67 35.18
N PRO A 9 -19.55 -30.81 35.55
CA PRO A 9 -19.68 -30.03 36.78
C PRO A 9 -20.99 -29.25 36.69
N VAL A 10 -21.82 -29.33 37.74
CA VAL A 10 -23.08 -28.58 37.83
C VAL A 10 -22.77 -27.14 37.46
N ALA A 11 -23.25 -26.69 36.30
CA ALA A 11 -22.99 -25.33 35.85
C ALA A 11 -23.64 -24.39 36.86
N GLU A 12 -22.85 -23.46 37.42
CA GLU A 12 -23.34 -22.52 38.42
C GLU A 12 -24.57 -21.77 37.90
N ALA A 13 -25.62 -21.68 38.73
CA ALA A 13 -26.83 -20.95 38.39
C ALA A 13 -26.50 -19.50 38.03
N ALA A 14 -26.98 -19.05 36.87
CA ALA A 14 -26.84 -17.70 36.35
C ALA A 14 -28.18 -16.96 36.45
N ASP A 15 -28.10 -15.62 36.48
CA ASP A 15 -29.29 -14.78 36.56
C ASP A 15 -29.92 -14.59 35.16
N VAL A 16 -29.12 -14.73 34.10
CA VAL A 16 -29.54 -14.61 32.69
C VAL A 16 -28.61 -15.38 31.75
N VAL A 17 -29.17 -15.99 30.70
CA VAL A 17 -28.42 -16.48 29.53
C VAL A 17 -28.34 -15.36 28.49
N LEU A 18 -27.15 -14.86 28.19
CA LEU A 18 -26.94 -13.82 27.17
C LEU A 18 -26.47 -14.45 25.86
N VAL A 19 -27.29 -14.35 24.81
CA VAL A 19 -26.98 -14.87 23.47
C VAL A 19 -26.57 -13.73 22.55
N PHE A 20 -25.33 -13.80 22.05
CA PHE A 20 -24.81 -12.78 21.14
C PHE A 20 -25.24 -13.02 19.70
N GLY A 21 -25.67 -11.95 19.03
CA GLY A 21 -26.07 -11.89 17.63
C GLY A 21 -25.02 -12.40 16.65
N ALA A 22 -25.50 -12.89 15.52
CA ALA A 22 -24.72 -13.43 14.42
C ALA A 22 -25.38 -13.06 13.09
N GLY A 23 -24.66 -13.23 11.98
CA GLY A 23 -25.12 -12.73 10.68
C GLY A 23 -26.49 -13.25 10.26
N ILE A 24 -27.28 -12.34 9.69
CA ILE A 24 -28.50 -12.64 8.93
C ILE A 24 -28.14 -12.58 7.43
N TRP A 25 -28.40 -13.67 6.72
CA TRP A 25 -28.34 -13.71 5.26
C TRP A 25 -29.69 -13.29 4.68
N PRO A 26 -29.84 -13.03 3.36
CA PRO A 26 -31.10 -12.56 2.79
C PRO A 26 -32.28 -13.46 3.22
N HIS A 27 -33.01 -12.97 4.23
CA HIS A 27 -34.13 -13.61 4.91
C HIS A 27 -33.89 -14.98 5.58
N GLU A 28 -32.65 -15.36 5.91
CA GLU A 28 -32.37 -16.58 6.69
C GLU A 28 -31.28 -16.38 7.76
N PRO A 29 -31.40 -17.03 8.94
CA PRO A 29 -30.38 -16.97 9.97
C PRO A 29 -29.13 -17.76 9.56
N SER A 30 -27.94 -17.22 9.84
CA SER A 30 -26.69 -17.96 9.64
C SER A 30 -26.63 -19.24 10.46
N LEU A 31 -25.82 -20.20 10.00
CA LEU A 31 -25.64 -21.45 10.73
C LEU A 31 -25.07 -21.20 12.14
N THR A 32 -24.17 -20.23 12.28
CA THR A 32 -23.63 -19.80 13.59
C THR A 32 -24.74 -19.28 14.51
N MET A 33 -25.72 -18.53 13.99
CA MET A 33 -26.87 -18.09 14.78
C MET A 33 -27.65 -19.29 15.31
N ARG A 34 -27.98 -20.24 14.44
CA ARG A 34 -28.72 -21.46 14.81
C ARG A 34 -27.99 -22.26 15.90
N THR A 35 -26.66 -22.41 15.79
CA THR A 35 -25.87 -23.11 16.81
C THR A 35 -25.87 -22.38 18.17
N ARG A 36 -25.83 -21.04 18.19
CA ARG A 36 -25.89 -20.26 19.43
C ARG A 36 -27.28 -20.33 20.08
N VAL A 37 -28.33 -20.25 19.26
CA VAL A 37 -29.70 -20.39 19.73
C VAL A 37 -29.92 -21.77 20.36
N GLU A 38 -29.46 -22.85 19.72
CA GLU A 38 -29.58 -24.19 20.29
C GLU A 38 -28.81 -24.33 21.61
N ALA A 39 -27.58 -23.80 21.68
CA ALA A 39 -26.81 -23.81 22.92
C ALA A 39 -27.50 -23.03 24.05
N ALA A 40 -28.16 -21.91 23.73
CA ALA A 40 -28.93 -21.15 24.70
C ALA A 40 -30.18 -21.88 25.19
N ALA A 41 -30.90 -22.55 24.28
CA ALA A 41 -32.05 -23.38 24.62
C ALA A 41 -31.66 -24.52 25.56
N VAL A 42 -30.53 -25.20 25.31
CA VAL A 42 -30.01 -26.25 26.20
C VAL A 42 -29.72 -25.72 27.61
N LEU A 43 -29.09 -24.54 27.73
CA LEU A 43 -28.83 -23.95 29.05
C LEU A 43 -30.12 -23.57 29.79
N TYR A 44 -31.16 -23.16 29.05
CA TYR A 44 -32.47 -22.90 29.63
C TYR A 44 -33.17 -24.19 30.08
N ASP A 45 -33.14 -25.25 29.26
CA ASP A 45 -33.68 -26.57 29.58
C ASP A 45 -32.99 -27.17 30.83
N GLU A 46 -31.68 -26.97 30.96
CA GLU A 46 -30.87 -27.34 32.13
C GLU A 46 -31.10 -26.43 33.36
N ARG A 47 -32.00 -25.45 33.25
CA ARG A 47 -32.35 -24.48 34.30
C ARG A 47 -31.17 -23.65 34.80
N ILE A 48 -30.21 -23.35 33.91
CA ILE A 48 -29.05 -22.51 34.24
C ILE A 48 -29.47 -21.07 34.53
N ALA A 49 -30.46 -20.53 33.81
CA ALA A 49 -31.05 -19.23 34.12
C ALA A 49 -32.54 -19.20 33.74
N PRO A 50 -33.36 -18.37 34.43
CA PRO A 50 -34.80 -18.28 34.15
C PRO A 50 -35.14 -17.43 32.92
N VAL A 51 -34.18 -16.70 32.35
CA VAL A 51 -34.40 -15.76 31.24
C VAL A 51 -33.26 -15.85 30.23
N ILE A 52 -33.61 -15.79 28.94
CA ILE A 52 -32.67 -15.65 27.81
C ILE A 52 -32.76 -14.24 27.25
N LEU A 53 -31.63 -13.53 27.21
CA LEU A 53 -31.46 -12.25 26.54
C LEU A 53 -30.75 -12.43 25.19
N CYS A 54 -31.50 -12.25 24.11
CA CYS A 54 -30.99 -12.21 22.74
C CYS A 54 -30.51 -10.78 22.43
N SER A 55 -29.21 -10.55 22.32
CA SER A 55 -28.64 -9.22 22.05
C SER A 55 -27.88 -9.22 20.73
N GLY A 56 -28.23 -8.32 19.81
CA GLY A 56 -27.61 -8.20 18.49
C GLY A 56 -27.97 -6.87 17.83
N SER A 57 -27.45 -6.62 16.64
CA SER A 57 -27.75 -5.37 15.92
C SER A 57 -29.04 -5.47 15.10
N CYS A 58 -29.62 -4.30 14.78
CA CYS A 58 -30.69 -4.16 13.79
C CYS A 58 -30.23 -3.22 12.68
N ASP A 59 -30.26 -3.69 11.44
CA ASP A 59 -29.90 -2.93 10.24
C ASP A 59 -30.91 -3.18 9.10
N THR A 60 -30.60 -2.72 7.87
CA THR A 60 -31.45 -2.91 6.69
C THR A 60 -31.67 -4.38 6.30
N ARG A 61 -30.91 -5.33 6.87
CA ARG A 61 -31.04 -6.77 6.65
C ARG A 61 -31.96 -7.43 7.68
N GLY A 62 -32.30 -6.73 8.76
CA GLY A 62 -33.21 -7.20 9.81
C GLY A 62 -32.63 -7.09 11.23
N SER A 63 -33.39 -7.57 12.21
CA SER A 63 -33.00 -7.60 13.62
C SER A 63 -32.45 -8.98 14.00
N GLU A 64 -31.18 -9.05 14.39
CA GLU A 64 -30.54 -10.27 14.89
C GLU A 64 -31.22 -10.77 16.16
N ALA A 65 -31.57 -9.86 17.07
CA ALA A 65 -32.20 -10.19 18.34
C ALA A 65 -33.60 -10.81 18.15
N ARG A 66 -34.42 -10.25 17.27
CA ARG A 66 -35.76 -10.78 16.95
C ARG A 66 -35.70 -12.09 16.20
N MET A 67 -34.73 -12.26 15.29
CA MET A 67 -34.51 -13.54 14.61
C MET A 67 -34.13 -14.66 15.60
N MET A 68 -33.21 -14.39 16.53
CA MET A 68 -32.85 -15.35 17.58
C MET A 68 -34.05 -15.68 18.49
N ARG A 69 -34.86 -14.68 18.85
CA ARG A 69 -36.11 -14.90 19.60
C ARG A 69 -37.07 -15.81 18.84
N ALA A 70 -37.28 -15.57 17.54
CA ALA A 70 -38.16 -16.41 16.72
C ALA A 70 -37.68 -17.88 16.70
N LEU A 71 -36.37 -18.10 16.53
CA LEU A 71 -35.79 -19.44 16.57
C LEU A 71 -35.91 -20.14 17.94
N LEU A 72 -35.79 -19.39 19.04
CA LEU A 72 -35.98 -19.95 20.39
C LEU A 72 -37.44 -20.36 20.65
N VAL A 73 -38.39 -19.56 20.18
CA VAL A 73 -39.82 -19.89 20.24
C VAL A 73 -40.13 -21.12 19.40
N GLU A 74 -39.59 -21.20 18.18
CA GLU A 74 -39.68 -22.39 17.32
C GLU A 74 -39.09 -23.64 18.01
N ARG A 75 -38.01 -23.47 18.78
CA ARG A 75 -37.36 -24.53 19.56
C ARG A 75 -38.14 -24.94 20.82
N GLY A 76 -39.21 -24.22 21.18
CA GLY A 76 -40.10 -24.53 22.31
C GLY A 76 -39.82 -23.75 23.60
N VAL A 77 -38.96 -22.72 23.57
CA VAL A 77 -38.74 -21.86 24.73
C VAL A 77 -39.93 -20.88 24.89
N PRO A 78 -40.53 -20.74 26.08
CA PRO A 78 -41.66 -19.83 26.30
C PRO A 78 -41.33 -18.38 25.97
N VAL A 79 -42.27 -17.66 25.36
CA VAL A 79 -42.06 -16.30 24.84
C VAL A 79 -41.71 -15.32 25.96
N GLU A 80 -42.30 -15.49 27.14
CA GLU A 80 -42.08 -14.70 28.35
C GLU A 80 -40.68 -14.85 28.95
N ALA A 81 -39.98 -15.94 28.63
CA ALA A 81 -38.62 -16.19 29.07
C ALA A 81 -37.56 -15.55 28.15
N ILE A 82 -37.97 -14.93 27.02
CA ILE A 82 -37.05 -14.44 25.99
C ILE A 82 -37.17 -12.93 25.82
N ILE A 83 -36.05 -12.22 25.97
CA ILE A 83 -35.94 -10.78 25.75
C ILE A 83 -35.08 -10.55 24.50
N ALA A 84 -35.55 -9.70 23.59
CA ALA A 84 -34.80 -9.28 22.41
C ALA A 84 -34.31 -7.83 22.59
N ASP A 85 -33.01 -7.61 22.41
CA ASP A 85 -32.33 -6.32 22.53
C ASP A 85 -31.54 -5.98 21.26
N ASP A 86 -32.04 -5.00 20.49
CA ASP A 86 -31.43 -4.54 19.23
C ASP A 86 -30.25 -3.56 19.43
N HIS A 87 -29.96 -3.20 20.67
CA HIS A 87 -28.86 -2.28 21.01
C HIS A 87 -27.51 -3.01 21.15
N GLY A 88 -27.46 -4.31 20.90
CA GLY A 88 -26.28 -5.17 20.98
C GLY A 88 -25.27 -4.99 19.85
N THR A 89 -25.01 -3.76 19.41
CA THR A 89 -24.10 -3.44 18.28
C THR A 89 -22.63 -3.76 18.57
N SER A 90 -22.28 -4.00 19.83
CA SER A 90 -20.95 -4.44 20.24
C SER A 90 -21.03 -5.35 21.47
N THR A 91 -19.94 -6.08 21.76
CA THR A 91 -19.83 -6.91 22.97
C THR A 91 -20.06 -6.09 24.25
N ARG A 92 -19.53 -4.87 24.30
CA ARG A 92 -19.71 -3.96 25.44
C ARG A 92 -21.15 -3.47 25.54
N ALA A 93 -21.76 -3.07 24.42
CA ALA A 93 -23.15 -2.63 24.39
C ALA A 93 -24.10 -3.74 24.86
N ALA A 94 -23.90 -4.98 24.40
CA ALA A 94 -24.69 -6.13 24.85
C ALA A 94 -24.57 -6.37 26.37
N LEU A 95 -23.35 -6.33 26.93
CA LEU A 95 -23.12 -6.49 28.37
C LEU A 95 -23.72 -5.35 29.20
N LEU A 96 -23.62 -4.10 28.72
CA LEU A 96 -24.26 -2.94 29.35
C LEU A 96 -25.79 -3.02 29.28
N SER A 97 -26.35 -3.47 28.15
CA SER A 97 -27.77 -3.76 28.00
C SER A 97 -28.22 -4.82 29.01
N THR A 98 -27.44 -5.88 29.23
CA THR A 98 -27.75 -6.89 30.25
C THR A 98 -27.85 -6.28 31.64
N ALA A 99 -26.88 -5.44 32.03
CA ALA A 99 -26.91 -4.75 33.32
C ALA A 99 -28.13 -3.80 33.45
N ARG A 100 -28.45 -3.07 32.37
CA ARG A 100 -29.59 -2.14 32.30
C ARG A 100 -30.93 -2.85 32.42
N LEU A 101 -31.15 -3.89 31.60
CA LEU A 101 -32.40 -4.65 31.55
C LEU A 101 -32.62 -5.46 32.83
N GLY A 102 -31.54 -5.98 33.42
CA GLY A 102 -31.57 -6.62 34.74
C GLY A 102 -31.72 -5.65 35.91
N ARG A 103 -31.78 -4.34 35.68
CA ARG A 103 -31.80 -3.28 36.71
C ARG A 103 -30.70 -3.47 37.77
N GLY A 104 -29.51 -3.89 37.34
CA GLY A 104 -28.36 -4.18 38.20
C GLY A 104 -28.45 -5.48 39.03
N ARG A 105 -29.54 -6.25 38.91
CA ARG A 105 -29.73 -7.53 39.63
C ARG A 105 -29.05 -8.71 38.94
N TRP A 106 -28.94 -8.68 37.62
CA TRP A 106 -28.25 -9.73 36.86
C TRP A 106 -26.74 -9.53 36.93
N ARG A 107 -26.09 -10.22 37.86
CA ARG A 107 -24.63 -10.14 38.09
C ARG A 107 -23.90 -11.37 37.58
N ARG A 108 -24.57 -12.53 37.55
CA ARG A 108 -24.06 -13.79 36.99
C ARG A 108 -24.69 -14.02 35.62
N ILE A 109 -23.86 -14.05 34.60
CA ILE A 109 -24.28 -14.13 33.20
C ILE A 109 -23.72 -15.40 32.57
N ALA A 110 -24.59 -16.22 31.99
CA ALA A 110 -24.21 -17.35 31.13
C ALA A 110 -24.16 -16.85 29.67
N ALA A 111 -22.97 -16.49 29.18
CA ALA A 111 -22.81 -15.92 27.84
C ALA A 111 -22.60 -16.99 26.76
N VAL A 112 -23.47 -17.01 25.76
CA VAL A 112 -23.42 -17.92 24.62
C VAL A 112 -22.90 -17.18 23.38
N SER A 113 -21.77 -17.65 22.85
CA SER A 113 -21.20 -17.13 21.60
C SER A 113 -20.34 -18.17 20.88
N SER A 114 -19.80 -17.82 19.71
CA SER A 114 -18.83 -18.70 19.03
C SER A 114 -17.52 -18.76 19.82
N PRO A 115 -16.76 -19.88 19.74
CA PRO A 115 -15.46 -20.01 20.41
C PRO A 115 -14.53 -18.81 20.18
N TYR A 116 -14.58 -18.23 18.98
CA TYR A 116 -13.80 -17.05 18.61
C TYR A 116 -14.06 -15.83 19.53
N HIS A 117 -15.31 -15.58 19.95
CA HIS A 117 -15.67 -14.38 20.73
C HIS A 117 -15.61 -14.55 22.25
N VAL A 118 -15.67 -15.79 22.74
CA VAL A 118 -15.76 -16.12 24.17
C VAL A 118 -14.72 -15.37 25.02
N ARG A 119 -13.47 -15.32 24.56
CA ARG A 119 -12.38 -14.68 25.31
C ARG A 119 -12.53 -13.15 25.33
N ARG A 120 -13.09 -12.49 24.30
CA ARG A 120 -13.38 -11.04 24.27
C ARG A 120 -14.49 -10.70 25.27
N ILE A 121 -15.56 -11.49 25.27
CA ILE A 121 -16.69 -11.34 26.20
C ILE A 121 -16.19 -11.45 27.64
N ALA A 122 -15.34 -12.45 27.95
CA ALA A 122 -14.76 -12.61 29.28
C ALA A 122 -13.81 -11.49 29.72
N GLN A 123 -13.23 -10.71 28.79
CA GLN A 123 -12.40 -9.55 29.14
C GLN A 123 -13.25 -8.31 29.39
N GLU A 124 -14.24 -8.05 28.54
CA GLU A 124 -15.17 -6.92 28.73
C GLU A 124 -16.03 -7.09 29.97
N ALA A 125 -16.52 -8.31 30.26
CA ALA A 125 -17.25 -8.57 31.48
C ALA A 125 -16.42 -8.27 32.74
N ARG A 126 -15.12 -8.63 32.74
CA ARG A 126 -14.19 -8.29 33.83
C ARG A 126 -14.02 -6.78 34.01
N ARG A 127 -13.93 -6.02 32.92
CA ARG A 127 -13.84 -4.54 32.98
C ARG A 127 -15.09 -3.91 33.58
N LEU A 128 -16.26 -4.51 33.32
CA LEU A 128 -17.54 -4.06 33.83
C LEU A 128 -17.88 -4.64 35.22
N GLY A 129 -16.98 -5.43 35.83
CA GLY A 129 -17.22 -6.07 37.13
C GLY A 129 -18.33 -7.13 37.13
N LEU A 130 -18.65 -7.72 35.97
CA LEU A 130 -19.69 -8.75 35.81
C LEU A 130 -19.09 -10.15 36.02
N ASN A 131 -19.83 -11.03 36.70
CA ASN A 131 -19.47 -12.44 36.83
C ASN A 131 -20.02 -13.22 35.63
N LEU A 132 -19.12 -13.81 34.84
CA LEU A 132 -19.46 -14.36 33.53
C LEU A 132 -18.96 -15.80 33.38
N THR A 133 -19.89 -16.70 33.08
CA THR A 133 -19.59 -18.05 32.58
C THR A 133 -19.79 -18.07 31.08
N THR A 134 -18.77 -18.45 30.32
CA THR A 134 -18.84 -18.47 28.86
C THR A 134 -19.12 -19.87 28.33
N HIS A 135 -20.18 -20.00 27.54
CA HIS A 135 -20.57 -21.21 26.86
C HIS A 135 -20.29 -21.07 25.36
N ALA A 136 -19.29 -21.81 24.88
CA ALA A 136 -18.96 -21.83 23.47
C ALA A 136 -20.00 -22.68 22.71
N ALA A 137 -20.70 -22.06 21.76
CA ALA A 137 -21.58 -22.77 20.84
C ALA A 137 -20.71 -23.50 19.80
N VAL A 138 -20.49 -24.80 19.97
CA VAL A 138 -19.57 -25.59 19.14
C VAL A 138 -20.33 -26.41 18.12
N ARG A 139 -19.96 -26.26 16.84
CA ARG A 139 -20.43 -27.15 15.79
C ARG A 139 -19.70 -28.50 15.82
N THR A 140 -20.46 -29.59 15.80
CA THR A 140 -19.97 -30.96 15.63
C THR A 140 -20.28 -31.45 14.21
N GLY A 141 -19.25 -31.67 13.38
CA GLY A 141 -19.39 -32.23 12.03
C GLY A 141 -18.57 -31.52 10.94
N PRO A 142 -18.30 -32.19 9.80
CA PRO A 142 -17.50 -31.64 8.71
C PRO A 142 -18.22 -30.52 7.94
N ALA A 143 -17.45 -29.57 7.38
CA ALA A 143 -17.99 -28.57 6.47
C ALA A 143 -18.37 -29.23 5.13
N THR A 144 -19.66 -29.32 4.85
CA THR A 144 -20.23 -29.81 3.58
C THR A 144 -20.33 -28.69 2.53
N TRP A 145 -20.45 -29.06 1.25
CA TRP A 145 -20.64 -28.12 0.12
C TRP A 145 -21.93 -27.28 0.20
N ARG A 146 -22.89 -27.69 1.03
CA ARG A 146 -24.11 -26.94 1.33
C ARG A 146 -23.88 -25.69 2.20
N HIS A 147 -22.69 -25.52 2.77
CA HIS A 147 -22.34 -24.33 3.54
C HIS A 147 -21.93 -23.16 2.64
N ARG A 148 -22.38 -21.94 2.97
CA ARG A 148 -21.89 -20.74 2.29
C ARG A 148 -20.38 -20.55 2.57
N ILE A 149 -19.65 -19.92 1.65
CA ILE A 149 -18.20 -19.68 1.78
C ILE A 149 -17.83 -19.01 3.12
N PHE A 150 -18.69 -18.10 3.59
CA PHE A 150 -18.53 -17.45 4.90
C PHE A 150 -18.58 -18.46 6.06
N ASP A 151 -19.54 -19.39 6.07
CA ASP A 151 -19.70 -20.40 7.12
C ASP A 151 -18.51 -21.37 7.16
N VAL A 152 -17.95 -21.72 5.99
CA VAL A 152 -16.72 -22.52 5.90
C VAL A 152 -15.53 -21.78 6.53
N ARG A 153 -15.37 -20.49 6.20
CA ARG A 153 -14.31 -19.64 6.79
C ARG A 153 -14.48 -19.47 8.29
N GLN A 154 -15.70 -19.25 8.77
CA GLN A 154 -15.99 -19.14 10.21
C GLN A 154 -15.71 -20.46 10.93
N HIS A 155 -16.07 -21.59 10.34
CA HIS A 155 -15.77 -22.89 10.93
C HIS A 155 -14.26 -23.15 11.05
N ALA A 156 -13.48 -22.78 10.03
CA ALA A 156 -12.02 -22.85 10.11
C ALA A 156 -11.46 -21.95 11.22
N ARG A 157 -11.99 -20.72 11.36
CA ARG A 157 -11.62 -19.80 12.45
C ARG A 157 -11.95 -20.38 13.82
N GLU A 158 -13.12 -20.98 13.99
CA GLU A 158 -13.53 -21.65 15.22
C GLU A 158 -12.64 -22.85 15.54
N ALA A 159 -12.30 -23.68 14.55
CA ALA A 159 -11.41 -24.83 14.73
C ALA A 159 -10.00 -24.39 15.18
N VAL A 160 -9.45 -23.34 14.56
CA VAL A 160 -8.16 -22.74 14.95
C VAL A 160 -8.24 -22.10 16.33
N ALA A 161 -9.32 -21.37 16.65
CA ALA A 161 -9.51 -20.78 17.97
C ALA A 161 -9.56 -21.85 19.07
N ARG A 162 -10.26 -22.96 18.83
CA ARG A 162 -10.26 -24.12 19.75
C ARG A 162 -8.87 -24.69 19.95
N ALA A 163 -8.12 -24.94 18.86
CA ALA A 163 -6.76 -25.46 18.95
C ALA A 163 -5.85 -24.49 19.72
N ALA A 164 -6.00 -23.19 19.49
CA ALA A 164 -5.28 -22.14 20.18
C ALA A 164 -5.63 -22.05 21.67
N TYR A 165 -6.90 -22.20 22.06
CA TYR A 165 -7.30 -22.22 23.48
C TYR A 165 -6.83 -23.48 24.19
N ALA A 166 -6.96 -24.64 23.55
CA ALA A 166 -6.43 -25.89 24.09
C ALA A 166 -4.92 -25.77 24.32
N ALA A 167 -4.17 -25.26 23.33
CA ALA A 167 -2.74 -24.99 23.47
C ALA A 167 -2.44 -23.96 24.58
N SER A 168 -3.21 -22.87 24.67
CA SER A 168 -3.02 -21.84 25.71
C SER A 168 -3.21 -22.39 27.11
N ALA A 169 -4.17 -23.30 27.31
CA ALA A 169 -4.37 -23.97 28.59
C ALA A 169 -3.18 -24.87 28.93
N THR A 170 -2.63 -25.61 27.96
CA THR A 170 -1.40 -26.41 28.12
C THR A 170 -0.19 -25.53 28.45
N PHE A 171 -0.09 -24.33 27.88
CA PHE A 171 1.01 -23.40 28.14
C PHE A 171 0.98 -22.79 29.55
N ASP A 172 -0.21 -22.56 30.11
CA ASP A 172 -0.33 -22.03 31.47
C ASP A 172 0.02 -23.10 32.53
N THR A 173 -0.08 -24.39 32.20
CA THR A 173 0.37 -25.51 33.06
C THR A 173 1.88 -25.78 32.98
N VAL A 174 2.53 -25.46 31.86
CA VAL A 174 3.95 -25.79 31.57
C VAL A 174 4.91 -24.64 31.93
N ALA A 175 4.42 -23.53 32.47
CA ALA A 175 5.23 -22.37 32.88
C ALA A 175 6.15 -22.60 34.10
N GLY A 176 6.44 -23.86 34.45
CA GLY A 176 7.38 -24.25 35.51
C GLY A 176 8.70 -24.87 35.02
N THR A 177 8.89 -25.16 33.73
CA THR A 177 10.11 -25.88 33.28
C THR A 177 10.68 -25.37 31.95
N SER A 178 11.86 -24.76 32.05
CA SER A 178 12.98 -24.71 31.08
C SER A 178 12.74 -24.54 29.56
N TRP A 179 11.70 -23.81 29.13
CA TRP A 179 11.58 -23.37 27.72
C TRP A 179 12.09 -21.93 27.50
N PRO A 180 12.82 -21.61 26.41
CA PRO A 180 13.31 -20.25 26.18
C PRO A 180 12.15 -19.23 26.05
N VAL A 181 12.08 -18.32 27.02
CA VAL A 181 11.10 -17.23 27.21
C VAL A 181 10.82 -16.44 25.91
N ARG A 182 11.79 -16.32 24.99
CA ARG A 182 11.65 -15.63 23.69
C ARG A 182 10.70 -16.33 22.72
N VAL A 183 10.70 -17.66 22.68
CA VAL A 183 9.84 -18.47 21.80
C VAL A 183 8.41 -18.48 22.35
N ALA A 184 8.26 -18.65 23.67
CA ALA A 184 6.97 -18.57 24.35
C ALA A 184 6.31 -17.19 24.15
N ARG A 185 7.09 -16.10 24.18
CA ARG A 185 6.60 -14.74 23.90
C ARG A 185 6.14 -14.57 22.45
N HIS A 186 6.89 -15.11 21.48
CA HIS A 186 6.53 -15.07 20.06
C HIS A 186 5.27 -15.89 19.75
N VAL A 187 5.17 -17.10 20.30
CA VAL A 187 4.01 -17.98 20.12
C VAL A 187 2.78 -17.39 20.82
N ARG A 188 2.90 -16.84 22.04
CA ARG A 188 1.82 -16.08 22.69
C ARG A 188 1.39 -14.84 21.91
N ALA A 189 2.31 -14.12 21.26
CA ALA A 189 1.98 -12.98 20.42
C ALA A 189 1.23 -13.42 19.15
N ARG A 190 1.69 -14.50 18.50
CA ARG A 190 1.09 -15.08 17.29
C ARG A 190 -0.30 -15.68 17.55
N LEU A 191 -0.50 -16.35 18.68
CA LEU A 191 -1.80 -16.91 19.10
C LEU A 191 -2.79 -15.82 19.53
N ARG A 192 -2.34 -14.73 20.18
CA ARG A 192 -3.17 -13.55 20.47
C ARG A 192 -3.62 -12.83 19.19
N TYR A 193 -2.72 -12.74 18.20
CA TYR A 193 -2.96 -12.12 16.90
C TYR A 193 -4.07 -12.83 16.09
N LEU A 194 -4.14 -14.16 16.17
CA LEU A 194 -5.07 -14.97 15.36
C LEU A 194 -6.50 -15.04 15.91
N VAL A 195 -6.72 -14.84 17.22
CA VAL A 195 -7.98 -15.23 17.88
C VAL A 195 -8.85 -14.06 18.36
N ARG A 196 -8.38 -12.80 18.39
CA ARG A 196 -9.13 -11.72 19.07
C ARG A 196 -9.28 -10.37 18.37
N ASP A 197 -8.42 -10.08 17.41
CA ASP A 197 -8.03 -8.69 17.18
C ASP A 197 -8.52 -8.16 15.83
N ALA A 198 -8.96 -9.05 14.93
CA ALA A 198 -9.23 -8.76 13.53
C ALA A 198 -10.55 -8.06 13.22
N ASP A 199 -11.45 -7.95 14.20
CA ASP A 199 -12.77 -7.36 13.96
C ASP A 199 -12.91 -5.99 14.64
N GLN A 200 -12.27 -5.76 15.81
CA GLN A 200 -12.39 -4.48 16.54
C GLN A 200 -11.76 -3.30 15.78
N VAL A 201 -10.54 -3.43 15.25
CA VAL A 201 -9.95 -2.33 14.43
C VAL A 201 -10.78 -2.06 13.18
N ALA A 202 -11.45 -3.07 12.61
CA ALA A 202 -12.30 -2.89 11.44
C ALA A 202 -13.62 -2.19 11.81
N ALA A 203 -14.19 -2.53 12.97
CA ALA A 203 -15.38 -1.87 13.51
C ALA A 203 -15.10 -0.40 13.87
N ASP A 204 -14.02 -0.10 14.57
CA ASP A 204 -13.66 1.27 14.94
C ASP A 204 -13.30 2.10 13.71
N SER A 205 -12.57 1.52 12.75
CA SER A 205 -12.28 2.16 11.47
C SER A 205 -13.56 2.46 10.67
N ALA A 206 -14.55 1.55 10.69
CA ALA A 206 -15.85 1.80 10.08
C ALA A 206 -16.64 2.89 10.82
N ALA A 207 -16.56 2.95 12.15
CA ALA A 207 -17.21 3.98 12.97
C ALA A 207 -16.66 5.37 12.65
N ILE A 208 -15.33 5.53 12.53
CA ILE A 208 -14.70 6.79 12.08
C ILE A 208 -15.23 7.18 10.69
N GLY A 209 -15.35 6.21 9.78
CA GLY A 209 -15.90 6.47 8.45
C GLY A 209 -17.35 6.95 8.47
N GLN A 210 -18.17 6.45 9.39
CA GLN A 210 -19.54 6.91 9.58
C GLN A 210 -19.61 8.30 10.22
N ILE A 211 -18.78 8.59 11.22
CA ILE A 211 -18.68 9.93 11.84
C ILE A 211 -18.38 10.97 10.77
N ILE A 212 -17.39 10.72 9.91
CA ILE A 212 -17.03 11.61 8.81
C ILE A 212 -18.23 11.81 7.88
N LYS A 213 -18.88 10.73 7.44
CA LYS A 213 -20.02 10.81 6.51
C LYS A 213 -21.23 11.53 7.11
N SER A 214 -21.53 11.31 8.38
CA SER A 214 -22.71 11.92 9.03
C SER A 214 -22.49 13.38 9.38
N ARG A 215 -21.25 13.78 9.69
CA ARG A 215 -20.94 15.13 10.17
C ARG A 215 -20.41 16.08 9.10
N ILE A 216 -19.97 15.62 7.93
CA ILE A 216 -19.53 16.53 6.84
C ILE A 216 -20.63 17.53 6.48
N ALA A 217 -21.90 17.11 6.50
CA ALA A 217 -23.05 17.97 6.17
C ALA A 217 -23.26 19.10 7.19
N ASP A 218 -22.84 18.90 8.44
CA ASP A 218 -22.98 19.90 9.51
C ASP A 218 -22.06 21.12 9.29
N PHE A 219 -21.06 21.00 8.41
CA PHE A 219 -20.05 22.02 8.14
C PHE A 219 -20.07 22.55 6.70
N SER A 220 -21.10 22.20 5.90
CA SER A 220 -21.19 22.58 4.48
C SER A 220 -21.48 24.06 4.22
N ASP A 221 -21.99 24.81 5.20
CA ASP A 221 -22.78 26.02 4.92
C ASP A 221 -22.26 27.35 5.49
N THR A 222 -21.11 27.45 6.17
CA THR A 222 -20.76 28.76 6.78
C THR A 222 -19.33 29.28 6.77
N HIS A 223 -18.28 28.52 6.47
CA HIS A 223 -16.97 29.12 6.25
C HIS A 223 -16.21 28.35 5.17
N ALA A 224 -15.67 29.08 4.19
CA ALA A 224 -14.79 28.54 3.18
C ALA A 224 -13.52 27.97 3.86
N VAL A 225 -13.60 26.72 4.32
CA VAL A 225 -12.43 25.95 4.71
C VAL A 225 -11.71 25.65 3.40
N HIS A 226 -10.73 26.49 3.10
CA HIS A 226 -9.85 26.33 1.96
C HIS A 226 -9.26 24.92 1.98
N THR A 227 -9.50 24.14 0.92
CA THR A 227 -8.63 23.01 0.60
C THR A 227 -7.19 23.52 0.69
N PRO A 228 -6.32 22.93 1.53
CA PRO A 228 -5.03 23.55 1.81
C PRO A 228 -4.24 23.69 0.52
N ALA A 229 -3.97 24.94 0.11
CA ALA A 229 -3.19 25.26 -1.09
C ALA A 229 -1.75 24.70 -1.01
N SER A 230 -1.30 24.33 0.18
CA SER A 230 0.03 23.81 0.52
C SER A 230 0.09 22.29 0.81
N GLY A 231 -1.02 21.56 0.72
CA GLY A 231 -1.08 20.13 1.11
C GLY A 231 -1.11 19.90 2.62
N LEU A 232 -1.02 18.63 3.07
CA LEU A 232 -0.94 18.30 4.51
C LEU A 232 0.50 18.42 5.02
N HIS A 233 0.69 18.69 6.30
CA HIS A 233 1.97 18.70 7.00
C HIS A 233 2.16 17.47 7.90
N TRP A 234 3.42 17.14 8.22
CA TRP A 234 3.68 16.07 9.19
C TRP A 234 3.15 16.43 10.57
N PRO A 235 2.37 15.53 11.21
CA PRO A 235 1.69 15.82 12.49
C PRO A 235 2.63 15.76 13.72
N VAL A 236 3.90 15.43 13.52
CA VAL A 236 4.95 15.38 14.56
C VAL A 236 6.22 16.00 13.98
N HIS A 237 6.85 16.93 14.70
CA HIS A 237 8.06 17.65 14.27
C HIS A 237 9.30 17.23 15.09
N GLY A 238 10.48 17.21 14.46
CA GLY A 238 11.79 16.97 15.10
C GLY A 238 12.68 15.96 14.37
N THR A 239 13.99 15.95 14.68
CA THR A 239 15.00 15.02 14.14
C THR A 239 14.49 13.59 14.29
N VAL A 240 14.53 12.78 13.22
CA VAL A 240 13.99 11.41 13.18
C VAL A 240 14.43 10.53 14.38
N HIS A 241 13.71 10.62 15.48
CA HIS A 241 13.38 9.48 16.35
C HIS A 241 12.02 8.89 15.98
N GLY A 242 11.32 9.51 15.03
CA GLY A 242 10.13 8.97 14.42
C GLY A 242 10.36 8.24 13.12
N THR A 243 10.96 7.06 13.22
CA THR A 243 10.97 6.12 12.09
C THR A 243 9.51 5.80 11.73
N VAL A 244 9.13 5.98 10.46
CA VAL A 244 7.93 5.35 9.89
C VAL A 244 7.93 3.88 10.32
N GLY A 245 6.97 3.53 11.16
CA GLY A 245 6.76 2.19 11.65
C GLY A 245 6.04 1.36 10.59
N ASP A 246 4.83 0.95 10.91
CA ASP A 246 3.99 0.22 9.97
C ASP A 246 3.28 1.18 9.01
N ARG A 247 3.29 0.85 7.71
CA ARG A 247 2.70 1.68 6.63
C ARG A 247 1.26 1.27 6.32
N PHE A 248 0.55 2.12 5.60
CA PHE A 248 -0.77 1.82 5.07
C PHE A 248 -0.73 0.55 4.19
N GLY A 249 -1.76 -0.30 4.28
CA GLY A 249 -1.90 -1.47 3.41
C GLY A 249 -2.25 -2.78 4.12
N LEU A 250 -2.42 -3.84 3.34
CA LEU A 250 -2.84 -5.15 3.85
C LEU A 250 -1.70 -5.86 4.61
N ARG A 251 -1.88 -6.03 5.91
CA ARG A 251 -0.99 -6.77 6.81
C ARG A 251 -1.69 -7.99 7.40
N HIS A 252 -1.11 -9.16 7.14
CA HIS A 252 -1.58 -10.46 7.64
C HIS A 252 -3.11 -10.63 7.50
N GLY A 253 -3.66 -10.22 6.35
CA GLY A 253 -5.08 -10.35 6.01
C GLY A 253 -6.00 -9.21 6.49
N ARG A 254 -5.47 -8.08 6.97
CA ARG A 254 -6.25 -6.88 7.34
C ARG A 254 -5.61 -5.60 6.85
N LEU A 255 -6.42 -4.59 6.55
CA LEU A 255 -5.93 -3.26 6.22
C LEU A 255 -5.40 -2.57 7.48
N HIS A 256 -4.15 -2.12 7.42
CA HIS A 256 -3.64 -1.04 8.27
C HIS A 256 -4.06 0.27 7.60
N ALA A 257 -4.99 0.98 8.24
CA ALA A 257 -5.72 2.11 7.64
C ALA A 257 -4.99 3.46 7.75
N GLY A 258 -3.73 3.44 8.22
CA GLY A 258 -2.91 4.63 8.41
C GLY A 258 -1.42 4.36 8.35
N LEU A 259 -0.67 5.32 8.85
CA LEU A 259 0.78 5.38 8.94
C LEU A 259 1.16 5.50 10.42
N ASP A 260 1.99 4.57 10.91
CA ASP A 260 2.50 4.65 12.28
C ASP A 260 3.76 5.53 12.31
N VAL A 261 3.71 6.63 13.04
CA VAL A 261 4.83 7.55 13.29
C VAL A 261 5.33 7.32 14.70
N ARG A 262 6.53 6.78 14.85
CA ARG A 262 7.15 6.60 16.18
C ARG A 262 7.56 7.97 16.71
N ALA A 263 7.60 8.17 18.02
CA ALA A 263 8.34 9.25 18.67
C ALA A 263 8.40 8.96 20.17
N ALA A 264 9.06 9.81 20.96
CA ALA A 264 8.97 9.72 22.41
C ALA A 264 7.52 9.92 22.88
N GLN A 265 7.06 9.13 23.85
CA GLN A 265 5.76 9.36 24.49
C GLN A 265 5.70 10.80 25.05
N GLY A 266 4.58 11.48 24.88
CA GLY A 266 4.39 12.87 25.25
C GLY A 266 4.78 13.88 24.16
N THR A 267 5.38 13.44 23.04
CA THR A 267 5.68 14.35 21.91
C THR A 267 4.39 15.03 21.43
N PRO A 268 4.35 16.37 21.29
CA PRO A 268 3.18 17.07 20.77
C PRO A 268 2.78 16.56 19.39
N VAL A 269 1.50 16.27 19.22
CA VAL A 269 0.88 15.92 17.94
C VAL A 269 0.07 17.13 17.47
N ARG A 270 0.33 17.60 16.26
CA ARG A 270 -0.23 18.81 15.67
C ARG A 270 -1.14 18.50 14.49
N ALA A 271 -2.11 19.38 14.24
CA ALA A 271 -2.96 19.34 13.08
C ALA A 271 -2.13 19.40 11.79
N ALA A 272 -2.39 18.46 10.87
CA ALA A 272 -1.73 18.38 9.58
C ALA A 272 -2.22 19.46 8.58
N ALA A 273 -3.35 20.10 8.87
CA ALA A 273 -3.90 21.25 8.18
C ALA A 273 -4.99 21.88 9.07
N ALA A 274 -5.37 23.13 8.80
CA ALA A 274 -6.51 23.76 9.46
C ALA A 274 -7.81 22.96 9.23
N GLY A 275 -8.71 22.92 10.20
CA GLY A 275 -9.95 22.15 10.09
C GLY A 275 -10.85 22.20 11.33
N HIS A 276 -11.91 21.40 11.33
CA HIS A 276 -12.85 21.27 12.45
C HIS A 276 -12.76 19.88 13.09
N VAL A 277 -12.79 19.83 14.43
CA VAL A 277 -12.80 18.57 15.17
C VAL A 277 -14.16 17.89 15.03
N LEU A 278 -14.20 16.75 14.33
CA LEU A 278 -15.40 15.91 14.19
C LEU A 278 -15.59 14.94 15.35
N PHE A 279 -14.50 14.54 16.01
CA PHE A 279 -14.51 13.60 17.12
C PHE A 279 -13.22 13.74 17.94
N ALA A 280 -13.33 13.66 19.26
CA ALA A 280 -12.20 13.74 20.19
C ALA A 280 -12.53 12.95 21.47
N ASP A 281 -12.34 11.62 21.44
CA ASP A 281 -12.64 10.72 22.57
C ASP A 281 -11.94 9.36 22.42
N TRP A 282 -12.26 8.40 23.28
CA TRP A 282 -11.71 7.05 23.31
C TRP A 282 -12.43 6.07 22.36
N MET A 283 -11.65 5.37 21.52
CA MET A 283 -12.10 4.21 20.75
C MET A 283 -11.33 2.93 21.15
N PRO A 284 -11.98 1.75 21.29
CA PRO A 284 -11.34 0.54 21.82
C PRO A 284 -10.02 0.10 21.15
N ALA A 285 -9.92 0.18 19.83
CA ALA A 285 -8.75 -0.18 19.05
C ALA A 285 -7.82 1.01 18.81
N TYR A 286 -8.36 2.23 18.66
CA TYR A 286 -7.57 3.43 18.35
C TYR A 286 -7.06 4.17 19.60
N GLY A 287 -7.60 3.88 20.79
CA GLY A 287 -7.26 4.59 22.02
C GLY A 287 -7.87 6.00 22.05
N ASN A 288 -7.16 6.94 22.66
CA ASN A 288 -7.51 8.37 22.52
C ASN A 288 -7.30 8.77 21.06
N VAL A 289 -8.37 9.25 20.42
CA VAL A 289 -8.37 9.58 19.00
C VAL A 289 -9.04 10.92 18.72
N VAL A 290 -8.41 11.69 17.84
CA VAL A 290 -8.96 12.94 17.28
C VAL A 290 -9.20 12.75 15.79
N VAL A 291 -10.33 13.24 15.27
CA VAL A 291 -10.68 13.26 13.85
C VAL A 291 -10.91 14.71 13.43
N LEU A 292 -10.16 15.21 12.45
CA LEU A 292 -10.30 16.56 11.90
C LEU A 292 -10.85 16.52 10.48
N HIS A 293 -11.76 17.43 10.14
CA HIS A 293 -12.24 17.66 8.78
C HIS A 293 -11.63 18.94 8.20
N HIS A 294 -11.08 18.84 6.99
CA HIS A 294 -10.35 19.90 6.31
C HIS A 294 -11.09 20.49 5.10
N GLY A 295 -12.37 20.14 4.90
CA GLY A 295 -13.12 20.51 3.69
C GLY A 295 -12.98 19.49 2.55
N GLY A 296 -13.86 19.58 1.55
CA GLY A 296 -13.84 18.71 0.36
C GLY A 296 -14.00 17.20 0.65
N GLY A 297 -14.47 16.83 1.84
CA GLY A 297 -14.52 15.43 2.29
C GLY A 297 -13.18 14.84 2.73
N LEU A 298 -12.12 15.64 2.84
CA LEU A 298 -10.82 15.26 3.38
C LEU A 298 -10.83 15.34 4.92
N ALA A 299 -10.35 14.29 5.57
CA ALA A 299 -10.23 14.22 7.02
C ALA A 299 -8.92 13.54 7.45
N THR A 300 -8.41 13.89 8.62
CA THR A 300 -7.25 13.24 9.25
C THR A 300 -7.63 12.62 10.60
N VAL A 301 -6.95 11.54 10.96
CA VAL A 301 -7.18 10.80 12.22
C VAL A 301 -5.86 10.70 12.98
N TYR A 302 -5.87 11.05 14.26
CA TYR A 302 -4.71 11.03 15.15
C TYR A 302 -5.01 10.10 16.32
N ALA A 303 -4.41 8.91 16.36
CA ALA A 303 -4.76 7.87 17.30
C ALA A 303 -3.57 7.39 18.14
N HIS A 304 -3.89 6.56 19.14
CA HIS A 304 -2.99 6.11 20.21
C HIS A 304 -2.44 7.25 21.08
N LEU A 305 -3.12 8.40 21.13
CA LEU A 305 -2.69 9.57 21.88
C LEU A 305 -2.60 9.25 23.39
N ALA A 306 -1.65 9.86 24.09
CA ALA A 306 -1.59 9.84 25.55
C ALA A 306 -2.72 10.71 26.11
N ASP A 307 -2.84 11.93 25.60
CA ASP A 307 -3.85 12.91 25.98
C ASP A 307 -4.38 13.65 24.74
N ILE A 308 -5.60 14.17 24.85
CA ILE A 308 -6.28 15.00 23.85
C ILE A 308 -6.38 16.42 24.41
N VAL A 309 -6.02 17.45 23.62
CA VAL A 309 -6.04 18.86 24.06
C VAL A 309 -7.06 19.73 23.30
N VAL A 310 -7.87 19.10 22.45
CA VAL A 310 -8.95 19.74 21.68
C VAL A 310 -10.29 19.03 21.95
N ALA A 311 -11.40 19.70 21.66
CA ALA A 311 -12.76 19.18 21.88
C ALA A 311 -13.57 19.16 20.58
N GLU A 312 -14.56 18.27 20.50
CA GLU A 312 -15.47 18.16 19.35
C GLU A 312 -16.15 19.51 19.03
N GLY A 313 -16.28 19.83 17.74
CA GLY A 313 -16.85 21.07 17.23
C GLY A 313 -15.89 22.28 17.18
N ARG A 314 -14.71 22.19 17.80
CA ARG A 314 -13.71 23.28 17.81
C ARG A 314 -13.03 23.41 16.43
N PRO A 315 -12.88 24.64 15.88
CA PRO A 315 -11.94 24.90 14.80
C PRO A 315 -10.49 24.85 15.31
N VAL A 316 -9.60 24.32 14.48
CA VAL A 316 -8.18 24.12 14.76
C VAL A 316 -7.40 24.71 13.60
N ASP A 317 -6.43 25.56 13.89
CA ASP A 317 -5.56 26.15 12.87
C ASP A 317 -4.50 25.15 12.38
N ASP A 318 -3.87 25.49 11.27
CA ASP A 318 -2.73 24.70 10.79
C ASP A 318 -1.60 24.67 11.83
N ASP A 319 -0.96 23.51 11.99
CA ASP A 319 0.09 23.24 12.98
C ASP A 319 -0.31 23.42 14.46
N GLU A 320 -1.60 23.58 14.79
CA GLU A 320 -2.06 23.69 16.17
C GLU A 320 -2.01 22.31 16.88
N PRO A 321 -1.55 22.23 18.15
CA PRO A 321 -1.54 20.97 18.91
C PRO A 321 -2.95 20.38 19.12
N VAL A 322 -3.10 19.09 18.81
CA VAL A 322 -4.37 18.34 19.01
C VAL A 322 -4.27 17.28 20.10
N GLY A 323 -3.05 16.90 20.49
CA GLY A 323 -2.81 16.02 21.62
C GLY A 323 -1.33 15.71 21.82
N CYS A 324 -1.06 14.67 22.59
CA CYS A 324 0.30 14.17 22.80
C CYS A 324 0.40 12.70 22.38
N LEU A 325 1.51 12.31 21.76
CA LEU A 325 1.75 10.94 21.32
C LEU A 325 1.78 9.99 22.52
N GLY A 326 1.11 8.84 22.40
CA GLY A 326 1.04 7.84 23.45
C GLY A 326 1.16 6.42 22.93
N GLY A 327 0.57 5.49 23.66
CA GLY A 327 0.43 4.08 23.31
C GLY A 327 -0.91 3.51 23.76
N THR A 328 -1.96 4.33 23.74
CA THR A 328 -3.30 3.96 24.19
C THR A 328 -4.04 3.10 23.16
N GLY A 329 -5.14 2.45 23.55
CA GLY A 329 -5.85 1.52 22.66
C GLY A 329 -5.02 0.29 22.29
N ARG A 330 -5.09 -0.13 21.02
CA ARG A 330 -4.37 -1.29 20.52
C ARG A 330 -3.04 -0.88 19.90
N SER A 331 -2.07 -0.62 20.77
CA SER A 331 -0.70 -0.26 20.39
C SER A 331 0.31 -1.30 20.89
N SER A 332 1.41 -1.49 20.14
CA SER A 332 2.53 -2.36 20.54
C SER A 332 3.65 -1.63 21.30
N GLY A 333 3.51 -0.31 21.47
CA GLY A 333 4.45 0.61 22.12
C GLY A 333 4.23 2.04 21.64
N PRO A 334 4.84 3.07 22.26
CA PRO A 334 4.54 4.47 21.92
C PRO A 334 4.73 4.81 20.43
N HIS A 335 3.65 5.26 19.78
CA HIS A 335 3.61 5.78 18.41
C HIS A 335 2.29 6.52 18.16
N LEU A 336 2.28 7.41 17.18
CA LEU A 336 1.08 7.99 16.60
C LEU A 336 0.61 7.09 15.47
N HIS A 337 -0.66 6.69 15.48
CA HIS A 337 -1.30 6.13 14.30
C HIS A 337 -2.04 7.24 13.56
N PHE A 338 -1.53 7.62 12.38
CA PHE A 338 -2.03 8.74 11.58
C PHE A 338 -2.76 8.23 10.33
N GLU A 339 -4.01 8.60 10.13
CA GLU A 339 -4.75 8.26 8.91
C GLU A 339 -5.13 9.50 8.12
N VAL A 340 -5.21 9.34 6.80
CA VAL A 340 -5.89 10.28 5.90
C VAL A 340 -7.12 9.56 5.35
N ARG A 341 -8.25 10.25 5.33
CA ARG A 341 -9.53 9.72 4.88
C ARG A 341 -10.17 10.65 3.85
N VAL A 342 -10.66 10.07 2.77
CA VAL A 342 -11.42 10.76 1.73
C VAL A 342 -12.85 10.20 1.74
N HIS A 343 -13.82 11.06 2.02
CA HIS A 343 -15.24 10.71 2.20
C HIS A 343 -15.44 9.53 3.18
N GLY A 344 -14.66 9.53 4.26
CA GLY A 344 -14.69 8.52 5.33
C GLY A 344 -13.91 7.23 5.03
N SER A 345 -13.40 7.04 3.81
CA SER A 345 -12.58 5.89 3.42
C SER A 345 -11.10 6.16 3.67
N PRO A 346 -10.35 5.24 4.32
CA PRO A 346 -8.93 5.43 4.57
C PRO A 346 -8.11 5.25 3.28
N VAL A 347 -7.15 6.15 3.08
CA VAL A 347 -6.20 6.18 1.95
C VAL A 347 -4.77 6.25 2.49
N ASP A 348 -3.78 5.96 1.65
CA ASP A 348 -2.36 6.01 2.06
C ASP A 348 -1.97 7.45 2.47
N PRO A 349 -1.63 7.71 3.75
CA PRO A 349 -1.27 9.05 4.21
C PRO A 349 -0.04 9.62 3.50
N LEU A 350 0.87 8.76 3.02
CA LEU A 350 2.10 9.20 2.35
C LEU A 350 1.85 9.83 0.98
N VAL A 351 0.63 9.72 0.43
CA VAL A 351 0.22 10.42 -0.80
C VAL A 351 -0.08 11.90 -0.53
N TYR A 352 -0.48 12.24 0.72
CA TYR A 352 -0.94 13.57 1.10
C TYR A 352 0.05 14.33 1.99
N LEU A 353 0.92 13.60 2.69
CA LEU A 353 1.99 14.17 3.49
C LEU A 353 3.16 14.59 2.60
N PRO A 354 3.91 15.64 2.98
CA PRO A 354 5.13 15.99 2.28
C PRO A 354 6.10 14.81 2.44
N SER A 355 6.96 14.57 1.45
CA SER A 355 8.05 13.61 1.60
C SER A 355 8.77 13.87 2.93
N ALA A 356 8.99 12.84 3.76
CA ALA A 356 9.71 12.98 5.04
C ALA A 356 11.11 13.62 4.89
N ASP A 357 11.60 13.65 3.65
CA ASP A 357 12.87 14.20 3.20
C ASP A 357 12.85 15.73 2.98
N ALA A 358 11.70 16.42 3.18
CA ALA A 358 11.63 17.88 3.11
C ALA A 358 12.16 18.58 4.39
N ARG A 359 12.48 17.84 5.47
CA ARG A 359 12.87 18.43 6.77
C ARG A 359 14.22 17.98 7.32
N ASP A 360 14.73 16.82 6.94
CA ASP A 360 16.06 16.35 7.35
C ASP A 360 16.86 16.01 6.09
N GLY A 361 18.02 16.65 5.91
CA GLY A 361 18.94 16.47 4.77
C GLY A 361 19.58 15.09 4.64
N HIS A 362 18.83 14.02 4.93
CA HIS A 362 19.22 12.61 4.81
C HIS A 362 18.18 11.87 3.97
N THR A 363 18.20 12.17 2.67
CA THR A 363 17.49 11.40 1.65
C THR A 363 17.98 9.95 1.64
N ARG A 364 17.10 9.01 1.98
CA ARG A 364 17.36 7.57 1.81
C ARG A 364 17.38 7.25 0.32
N HIS A 365 18.44 6.64 -0.20
CA HIS A 365 18.48 6.28 -1.63
C HIS A 365 17.32 5.32 -2.00
N GLY A 366 16.85 5.38 -3.26
CA GLY A 366 15.90 4.42 -3.82
C GLY A 366 14.41 4.80 -3.78
N GLN A 367 14.06 6.06 -3.49
CA GLN A 367 12.65 6.52 -3.55
C GLN A 367 12.11 6.64 -4.99
N HIS A 368 13.01 6.74 -5.98
CA HIS A 368 12.67 6.94 -7.39
C HIS A 368 13.10 5.77 -8.28
N ASN A 369 13.25 4.57 -7.71
CA ASN A 369 13.65 3.41 -8.49
C ASN A 369 12.66 3.14 -9.63
N ALA A 370 13.21 2.88 -10.80
CA ALA A 370 12.45 2.72 -12.02
C ALA A 370 12.75 1.40 -12.70
N VAL A 371 11.82 0.96 -13.55
CA VAL A 371 12.02 -0.20 -14.40
C VAL A 371 11.61 0.09 -15.84
N TRP A 372 12.44 -0.32 -16.79
CA TRP A 372 12.01 -0.48 -18.18
C TRP A 372 11.46 -1.90 -18.37
N THR A 373 10.33 -2.02 -19.06
CA THR A 373 9.73 -3.31 -19.40
C THR A 373 9.24 -3.32 -20.86
N ASN A 374 9.31 -4.50 -21.47
CA ASN A 374 8.90 -4.74 -22.86
C ASN A 374 7.42 -4.44 -23.13
N SER A 375 7.08 -4.22 -24.41
CA SER A 375 5.74 -3.80 -24.92
C SER A 375 4.63 -4.85 -24.78
N LEU A 376 4.95 -5.97 -24.15
CA LEU A 376 4.14 -7.17 -24.05
C LEU A 376 2.74 -6.86 -23.56
N PHE A 377 2.64 -6.13 -22.45
CA PHE A 377 1.38 -5.89 -21.77
C PHE A 377 0.49 -4.90 -22.52
N LEU A 378 1.07 -3.89 -23.19
CA LEU A 378 0.30 -2.98 -24.04
C LEU A 378 -0.24 -3.68 -25.30
N ARG A 379 0.50 -4.67 -25.84
CA ARG A 379 0.08 -5.48 -26.99
C ARG A 379 -0.86 -6.64 -26.65
N GLY A 380 -0.94 -7.03 -25.37
CA GLY A 380 -1.72 -8.19 -24.89
C GLY A 380 -1.17 -9.57 -25.29
N HIS A 381 0.03 -9.64 -25.89
CA HIS A 381 0.66 -10.87 -26.33
C HIS A 381 2.19 -10.73 -26.36
N ASP A 382 2.88 -11.87 -26.46
CA ASP A 382 4.33 -11.93 -26.58
C ASP A 382 4.80 -11.80 -28.05
N PRO A 383 5.51 -10.73 -28.48
CA PRO A 383 6.04 -10.62 -29.85
C PRO A 383 6.98 -11.77 -30.22
N ALA A 384 7.70 -12.34 -29.25
CA ALA A 384 8.56 -13.51 -29.49
C ALA A 384 7.76 -14.82 -29.56
N ARG A 385 6.52 -14.82 -29.05
CA ARG A 385 5.58 -15.95 -29.09
C ARG A 385 4.15 -15.46 -29.34
N PRO A 386 3.81 -15.05 -30.57
CA PRO A 386 2.56 -14.33 -30.86
C PRO A 386 1.28 -15.10 -30.48
N THR A 387 1.39 -16.43 -30.37
CA THR A 387 0.30 -17.33 -29.95
C THR A 387 0.02 -17.30 -28.44
N ARG A 388 0.96 -16.82 -27.62
CA ARG A 388 0.78 -16.67 -26.17
C ARG A 388 0.14 -15.32 -25.86
N ARG A 389 -1.15 -15.35 -25.51
CA ARG A 389 -1.84 -14.18 -24.94
C ARG A 389 -1.47 -14.00 -23.48
N LEU A 390 -1.40 -12.74 -23.04
CA LEU A 390 -1.22 -12.39 -21.65
C LEU A 390 -2.56 -12.48 -20.91
N THR A 391 -2.51 -13.01 -19.70
CA THR A 391 -3.67 -13.18 -18.82
C THR A 391 -3.67 -12.13 -17.71
N ASP A 392 -4.84 -11.88 -17.11
CA ASP A 392 -4.94 -11.04 -15.90
C ASP A 392 -4.02 -11.53 -14.78
N ALA A 393 -3.80 -12.85 -14.70
CA ALA A 393 -2.88 -13.45 -13.75
C ALA A 393 -1.41 -13.10 -14.03
N ASP A 394 -1.01 -12.98 -15.30
CA ASP A 394 0.34 -12.52 -15.66
C ASP A 394 0.55 -11.07 -15.22
N LEU A 395 -0.42 -10.20 -15.52
CA LEU A 395 -0.36 -8.79 -15.14
C LEU A 395 -0.39 -8.61 -13.62
N HIS A 396 -1.22 -9.36 -12.91
CA HIS A 396 -1.27 -9.32 -11.45
C HIS A 396 0.06 -9.72 -10.81
N ARG A 397 0.75 -10.72 -11.37
CA ARG A 397 2.09 -11.11 -10.90
C ARG A 397 3.13 -10.03 -11.16
N LEU A 398 3.09 -9.35 -12.31
CA LEU A 398 3.97 -8.22 -12.58
C LEU A 398 3.70 -7.09 -11.58
N ALA A 399 2.45 -6.64 -11.46
CA ALA A 399 2.05 -5.53 -10.59
C ALA A 399 2.46 -5.78 -9.12
N THR A 400 2.11 -6.95 -8.60
CA THR A 400 2.48 -7.37 -7.24
C THR A 400 4.00 -7.35 -7.07
N ARG A 401 4.74 -7.84 -8.07
CA ARG A 401 6.19 -7.86 -8.00
C ARG A 401 6.77 -6.45 -7.99
N LEU A 402 6.33 -5.55 -8.86
CA LEU A 402 6.78 -4.15 -8.85
C LEU A 402 6.52 -3.49 -7.50
N HIS A 403 5.32 -3.72 -6.94
CA HIS A 403 4.91 -3.22 -5.64
C HIS A 403 5.78 -3.76 -4.49
N ASP A 404 5.90 -5.08 -4.35
CA ASP A 404 6.66 -5.76 -3.28
C ASP A 404 8.14 -5.39 -3.25
N HIS A 405 8.63 -4.90 -4.39
CA HIS A 405 10.02 -4.56 -4.64
C HIS A 405 10.28 -3.04 -4.55
N GLY A 406 9.26 -2.23 -4.26
CA GLY A 406 9.41 -0.79 -4.03
C GLY A 406 9.75 0.00 -5.29
N VAL A 407 9.29 -0.47 -6.45
CA VAL A 407 9.43 0.26 -7.71
C VAL A 407 8.47 1.44 -7.72
N ARG A 408 8.97 2.63 -8.03
CA ARG A 408 8.18 3.87 -8.15
C ARG A 408 7.74 4.13 -9.58
N TYR A 409 8.61 3.94 -10.56
CA TYR A 409 8.33 4.22 -11.97
C TYR A 409 8.38 2.94 -12.82
N ALA A 410 7.38 2.73 -13.67
CA ALA A 410 7.37 1.68 -14.68
C ALA A 410 7.25 2.29 -16.08
N TYR A 411 8.32 2.18 -16.86
CA TYR A 411 8.38 2.60 -18.25
C TYR A 411 7.92 1.43 -19.13
N LEU A 412 6.66 1.49 -19.58
CA LEU A 412 6.06 0.43 -20.40
C LEU A 412 6.29 0.74 -21.88
N PHE A 413 7.06 -0.09 -22.59
CA PHE A 413 7.37 0.19 -24.00
C PHE A 413 6.11 0.29 -24.87
N ALA A 414 5.74 1.51 -25.23
CA ALA A 414 4.64 1.82 -26.15
C ALA A 414 5.07 1.63 -27.61
N GLY A 415 6.37 1.59 -27.88
CA GLY A 415 6.96 1.31 -29.18
C GLY A 415 7.68 2.52 -29.76
N PRO A 416 8.40 2.32 -30.87
CA PRO A 416 9.00 3.44 -31.56
C PRO A 416 7.92 4.29 -32.21
N PHE A 417 8.18 5.58 -32.38
CA PHE A 417 7.40 6.39 -33.30
C PHE A 417 7.42 5.77 -34.71
N GLN A 418 6.38 6.02 -35.48
CA GLN A 418 6.34 5.69 -36.89
C GLN A 418 7.09 6.76 -37.69
N SER A 419 7.46 6.44 -38.93
CA SER A 419 8.17 7.38 -39.81
C SER A 419 7.39 8.67 -40.07
N ASP A 420 6.08 8.68 -39.84
CA ASP A 420 5.21 9.85 -39.95
C ASP A 420 5.02 10.58 -38.61
N GLY A 421 5.62 10.13 -37.51
CA GLY A 421 5.50 10.75 -36.18
C GLY A 421 4.33 10.22 -35.35
N ARG A 422 3.58 9.23 -35.84
CA ARG A 422 2.52 8.60 -35.03
C ARG A 422 3.04 7.59 -34.04
N VAL A 423 2.29 7.38 -32.95
CA VAL A 423 2.51 6.25 -32.05
C VAL A 423 1.90 4.97 -32.65
N PRO A 424 2.45 3.78 -32.37
CA PRO A 424 1.85 2.54 -32.86
C PRO A 424 0.42 2.35 -32.37
N ALA A 425 -0.49 1.92 -33.25
CA ALA A 425 -1.92 1.81 -32.94
C ALA A 425 -2.26 0.95 -31.70
N TYR A 426 -1.42 -0.04 -31.37
CA TYR A 426 -1.64 -0.87 -30.18
C TYR A 426 -1.42 -0.08 -28.87
N ALA A 427 -0.59 0.96 -28.88
CA ALA A 427 -0.23 1.74 -27.69
C ALA A 427 -1.45 2.48 -27.12
N SER A 428 -2.39 2.87 -27.97
CA SER A 428 -3.65 3.55 -27.63
C SER A 428 -4.86 2.61 -27.62
N SER A 429 -4.66 1.29 -27.60
CA SER A 429 -5.75 0.32 -27.65
C SER A 429 -6.45 0.11 -26.30
N ASP A 430 -7.67 -0.45 -26.32
CA ASP A 430 -8.39 -0.84 -25.09
C ASP A 430 -7.61 -1.85 -24.22
N THR A 431 -6.74 -2.64 -24.84
CA THR A 431 -5.85 -3.56 -24.12
C THR A 431 -4.77 -2.80 -23.36
N ALA A 432 -4.19 -1.77 -23.99
CA ALA A 432 -3.22 -0.90 -23.33
C ALA A 432 -3.87 -0.14 -22.17
N ARG A 433 -5.07 0.45 -22.37
CA ARG A 433 -5.81 1.14 -21.31
C ARG A 433 -6.11 0.22 -20.12
N ARG A 434 -6.71 -0.96 -20.36
CA ARG A 434 -7.00 -1.94 -19.30
C ARG A 434 -5.75 -2.38 -18.53
N THR A 435 -4.63 -2.53 -19.23
CA THR A 435 -3.35 -2.87 -18.61
C THR A 435 -2.91 -1.79 -17.63
N VAL A 436 -2.94 -0.53 -18.04
CA VAL A 436 -2.59 0.62 -17.18
C VAL A 436 -3.52 0.69 -15.97
N ASP A 437 -4.83 0.56 -16.18
CA ASP A 437 -5.83 0.60 -15.11
C ASP A 437 -5.63 -0.51 -14.07
N GLN A 438 -5.36 -1.73 -14.53
CA GLN A 438 -5.10 -2.88 -13.65
C GLN A 438 -3.78 -2.70 -12.88
N LEU A 439 -2.71 -2.21 -13.52
CA LEU A 439 -1.43 -1.91 -12.84
C LEU A 439 -1.64 -0.88 -11.73
N ARG A 440 -2.36 0.20 -12.01
CA ARG A 440 -2.66 1.25 -11.03
C ARG A 440 -3.58 0.77 -9.91
N THR A 441 -4.52 -0.12 -10.23
CA THR A 441 -5.41 -0.73 -9.22
C THR A 441 -4.64 -1.60 -8.24
N ILE A 442 -3.68 -2.39 -8.72
CA ILE A 442 -2.92 -3.34 -7.89
C ILE A 442 -1.74 -2.66 -7.20
N ALA A 443 -1.10 -1.70 -7.87
CA ALA A 443 0.05 -0.95 -7.38
C ALA A 443 -0.21 0.57 -7.50
N PRO A 444 -1.05 1.16 -6.63
CA PRO A 444 -1.45 2.56 -6.73
C PRO A 444 -0.31 3.57 -6.59
N ASN A 445 0.79 3.16 -5.93
CA ASN A 445 1.99 3.97 -5.78
C ASN A 445 2.94 3.89 -6.99
N LEU A 446 2.61 3.09 -8.01
CA LEU A 446 3.38 2.95 -9.23
C LEU A 446 2.98 4.05 -10.23
N VAL A 447 3.96 4.84 -10.63
CA VAL A 447 3.84 5.79 -11.73
C VAL A 447 4.11 5.04 -13.03
N VAL A 448 3.06 4.83 -13.81
CA VAL A 448 3.15 4.16 -15.12
C VAL A 448 3.34 5.24 -16.18
N LEU A 449 4.44 5.14 -16.94
CA LEU A 449 4.75 6.02 -18.06
C LEU A 449 4.86 5.19 -19.34
N PRO A 450 4.08 5.50 -20.41
CA PRO A 450 4.33 4.94 -21.73
C PRO A 450 5.71 5.36 -22.20
N TRP A 451 6.52 4.38 -22.55
CA TRP A 451 7.86 4.56 -23.08
C TRP A 451 7.82 4.60 -24.60
N LEU A 452 8.01 5.80 -25.15
CA LEU A 452 8.13 6.08 -26.58
C LEU A 452 9.60 6.25 -26.94
N GLY A 453 9.97 5.84 -28.15
CA GLY A 453 11.36 5.97 -28.54
C GLY A 453 11.62 5.77 -30.02
N GLY A 454 12.85 5.40 -30.35
CA GLY A 454 13.23 4.98 -31.68
C GLY A 454 14.65 5.39 -32.06
N LEU A 455 15.05 4.93 -33.24
CA LEU A 455 16.34 5.26 -33.83
C LEU A 455 16.20 6.51 -34.71
N GLN A 456 17.10 7.47 -34.51
CA GLN A 456 17.22 8.67 -35.34
C GLN A 456 17.37 8.28 -36.82
N HIS A 457 16.71 9.03 -37.71
CA HIS A 457 16.62 8.83 -39.16
C HIS A 457 15.93 7.55 -39.64
N LEU A 458 15.50 6.66 -38.74
CA LEU A 458 14.68 5.49 -39.09
C LEU A 458 13.23 5.70 -38.66
N THR A 459 13.05 6.02 -37.38
CA THR A 459 11.74 6.19 -36.75
C THR A 459 11.58 7.55 -36.06
N VAL A 460 12.69 8.25 -35.84
CA VAL A 460 12.74 9.56 -35.18
C VAL A 460 13.40 10.55 -36.14
N HIS A 461 12.70 11.64 -36.49
CA HIS A 461 13.12 12.63 -37.49
C HIS A 461 13.07 14.04 -36.89
N LEU A 462 13.98 14.32 -35.95
CA LEU A 462 14.02 15.59 -35.20
C LEU A 462 14.30 16.83 -36.06
N ASP A 463 14.78 16.66 -37.28
CA ASP A 463 14.99 17.69 -38.29
C ASP A 463 13.72 18.01 -39.10
N ASP A 464 12.74 17.11 -39.11
CA ASP A 464 11.45 17.32 -39.75
C ASP A 464 10.45 17.96 -38.77
N ARG A 465 10.18 19.25 -38.99
CA ARG A 465 9.21 20.00 -38.17
C ARG A 465 7.81 19.39 -38.17
N GLN A 466 7.33 18.86 -39.31
CA GLN A 466 6.00 18.23 -39.35
C GLN A 466 5.96 16.94 -38.54
N TRP A 467 7.06 16.18 -38.59
CA TRP A 467 7.21 14.98 -37.78
C TRP A 467 7.23 15.34 -36.29
N VAL A 468 7.99 16.36 -35.89
CA VAL A 468 8.08 16.82 -34.49
C VAL A 468 6.72 17.26 -33.97
N ASP A 469 6.01 18.10 -34.73
CA ASP A 469 4.69 18.63 -34.34
C ASP A 469 3.70 17.47 -34.14
N ARG A 470 3.71 16.50 -35.07
CA ARG A 470 2.84 15.32 -34.97
C ARG A 470 3.21 14.42 -33.80
N ALA A 471 4.50 14.17 -33.58
CA ALA A 471 4.96 13.32 -32.48
C ALA A 471 4.58 13.89 -31.12
N ILE A 472 4.65 15.22 -30.94
CA ILE A 472 4.21 15.92 -29.73
C ILE A 472 2.69 15.77 -29.53
N ASP A 473 1.89 15.96 -30.58
CA ASP A 473 0.43 15.82 -30.49
C ASP A 473 0.00 14.37 -30.20
N GLU A 474 0.68 13.40 -30.79
CA GLU A 474 0.40 11.97 -30.56
C GLU A 474 0.82 11.53 -29.16
N ALA A 475 1.93 12.07 -28.64
CA ALA A 475 2.34 11.88 -27.25
C ALA A 475 1.31 12.44 -26.26
N ALA A 476 0.79 13.66 -26.50
CA ALA A 476 -0.27 14.26 -25.71
C ALA A 476 -1.55 13.39 -25.73
N ARG A 477 -1.98 12.96 -26.91
CA ARG A 477 -3.16 12.09 -27.05
C ARG A 477 -2.98 10.75 -26.35
N LEU A 478 -1.77 10.19 -26.34
CA LEU A 478 -1.48 8.93 -25.67
C LEU A 478 -1.62 9.06 -24.15
N ILE A 479 -1.12 10.16 -23.56
CA ILE A 479 -1.27 10.46 -22.13
C ILE A 479 -2.75 10.47 -21.75
N GLU A 480 -3.55 11.23 -22.48
CA GLU A 480 -5.01 11.32 -22.26
C GLU A 480 -5.70 9.96 -22.43
N THR A 481 -5.35 9.23 -23.49
CA THR A 481 -5.97 7.95 -23.83
C THR A 481 -5.73 6.90 -22.75
N LEU A 482 -4.54 6.88 -22.15
CA LEU A 482 -4.17 5.93 -21.09
C LEU A 482 -4.46 6.45 -19.68
N GLY A 483 -4.82 7.73 -19.53
CA GLY A 483 -5.05 8.36 -18.23
C GLY A 483 -3.82 8.37 -17.32
N VAL A 484 -2.62 8.43 -17.90
CA VAL A 484 -1.32 8.41 -17.19
C VAL A 484 -0.85 9.84 -16.87
N PRO A 485 0.05 10.04 -15.89
CA PRO A 485 0.51 11.38 -15.53
C PRO A 485 1.54 11.99 -16.49
N GLY A 486 2.04 11.22 -17.46
CA GLY A 486 3.11 11.68 -18.35
C GLY A 486 3.68 10.55 -19.19
N LEU A 487 4.93 10.66 -19.64
CA LEU A 487 5.57 9.69 -20.54
C LEU A 487 7.08 9.58 -20.31
N HIS A 488 7.70 8.56 -20.90
CA HIS A 488 9.14 8.34 -20.91
C HIS A 488 9.68 8.32 -22.35
N LEU A 489 10.74 9.08 -22.65
CA LEU A 489 11.33 9.19 -23.99
C LEU A 489 12.73 8.58 -24.07
N ASP A 490 12.97 7.82 -25.14
CA ASP A 490 14.26 7.19 -25.46
C ASP A 490 14.56 7.33 -26.95
N PHE A 491 15.29 8.38 -27.31
CA PHE A 491 15.74 8.60 -28.68
C PHE A 491 17.19 8.20 -28.79
N GLU A 492 17.47 7.24 -29.66
CA GLU A 492 18.82 6.75 -29.85
C GLU A 492 19.43 7.31 -31.13
N PHE A 493 20.68 7.76 -31.05
CA PHE A 493 21.44 8.16 -32.22
C PHE A 493 22.55 7.16 -32.54
N ILE A 494 22.33 6.36 -33.59
CA ILE A 494 23.28 5.37 -34.11
C ILE A 494 23.92 5.95 -35.38
N LEU A 495 25.25 5.98 -35.39
CA LEU A 495 26.05 6.42 -36.53
C LEU A 495 26.03 5.34 -37.62
N ALA A 496 25.99 5.78 -38.87
CA ALA A 496 25.75 4.92 -40.04
C ALA A 496 26.82 3.84 -40.29
N SER A 497 27.98 3.91 -39.62
CA SER A 497 29.12 3.00 -39.78
C SER A 497 29.04 1.69 -38.97
N SER A 498 27.93 1.43 -38.28
CA SER A 498 27.83 0.30 -37.35
C SER A 498 27.42 -1.02 -38.02
N GLU A 499 28.09 -2.13 -37.67
CA GLU A 499 27.66 -3.50 -38.05
C GLU A 499 26.22 -3.82 -37.60
N TYR A 500 25.71 -3.12 -36.58
CA TYR A 500 24.34 -3.22 -36.06
C TYR A 500 23.30 -2.91 -37.14
N VAL A 501 23.57 -1.94 -38.03
CA VAL A 501 22.59 -1.51 -39.03
C VAL A 501 22.80 -2.17 -40.40
N ILE A 502 24.02 -2.62 -40.69
CA ILE A 502 24.39 -3.25 -41.98
C ILE A 502 23.59 -4.54 -42.27
N ARG A 503 23.00 -5.20 -41.26
CA ARG A 503 22.26 -6.45 -41.45
C ARG A 503 20.76 -6.32 -41.76
N GLU A 504 20.06 -5.24 -41.42
CA GLU A 504 18.59 -5.23 -41.51
C GLU A 504 17.89 -4.01 -42.13
N LYS A 505 18.49 -2.81 -42.23
CA LYS A 505 17.76 -1.64 -42.78
C LYS A 505 18.68 -0.65 -43.51
N GLN A 506 18.26 -0.23 -44.72
CA GLN A 506 18.91 0.83 -45.50
C GLN A 506 18.97 2.13 -44.68
N LEU A 507 20.17 2.72 -44.56
CA LEU A 507 20.40 3.98 -43.85
C LEU A 507 20.60 5.17 -44.80
N PRO A 508 20.50 6.42 -44.29
CA PRO A 508 20.90 7.63 -45.00
C PRO A 508 22.40 7.65 -45.34
N ARG A 509 22.78 8.51 -46.28
CA ARG A 509 24.14 8.62 -46.82
C ARG A 509 25.12 9.10 -45.74
N ALA A 510 26.32 8.53 -45.74
CA ALA A 510 27.45 9.04 -44.95
C ALA A 510 27.68 10.53 -45.27
N GLY A 511 27.68 11.39 -44.24
CA GLY A 511 27.96 12.82 -44.37
C GLY A 511 26.84 13.77 -43.94
N GLU A 512 25.65 13.29 -43.59
CA GLU A 512 24.66 14.10 -42.86
C GLU A 512 25.10 14.20 -41.40
N GLY A 513 25.50 15.41 -40.99
CA GLY A 513 26.35 15.69 -39.84
C GLY A 513 25.82 15.14 -38.52
N ALA A 514 26.75 14.58 -37.75
CA ALA A 514 26.65 14.37 -36.30
C ALA A 514 26.36 15.69 -35.53
N ASP A 515 26.51 16.82 -36.19
CA ASP A 515 26.34 18.15 -35.63
C ASP A 515 24.84 18.45 -35.49
N GLU A 516 24.39 18.68 -34.25
CA GLU A 516 23.04 19.11 -33.83
C GLU A 516 22.06 18.06 -33.30
N TYR A 517 22.37 16.75 -33.25
CA TYR A 517 21.42 15.78 -32.67
C TYR A 517 20.99 16.16 -31.23
N GLY A 518 21.95 16.46 -30.35
CA GLY A 518 21.65 16.82 -28.96
C GLY A 518 20.85 18.13 -28.88
N ALA A 519 21.22 19.15 -29.66
CA ALA A 519 20.47 20.40 -29.76
C ALA A 519 19.01 20.20 -30.21
N ARG A 520 18.78 19.38 -31.25
CA ARG A 520 17.42 19.05 -31.74
C ARG A 520 16.64 18.21 -30.74
N HIS A 521 17.31 17.31 -30.03
CA HIS A 521 16.70 16.50 -28.97
C HIS A 521 16.25 17.38 -27.79
N VAL A 522 17.05 18.37 -27.39
CA VAL A 522 16.69 19.39 -26.40
C VAL A 522 15.52 20.24 -26.89
N ASP A 523 15.54 20.68 -28.15
CA ASP A 523 14.45 21.48 -28.72
C ASP A 523 13.12 20.73 -28.73
N PHE A 524 13.13 19.45 -29.13
CA PHE A 524 11.95 18.59 -29.03
C PHE A 524 11.37 18.57 -27.61
N HIS A 525 12.21 18.38 -26.59
CA HIS A 525 11.76 18.33 -25.20
C HIS A 525 11.25 19.68 -24.68
N ARG A 526 11.86 20.78 -25.11
CA ARG A 526 11.38 22.13 -24.78
C ARG A 526 9.97 22.35 -25.33
N ARG A 527 9.77 22.05 -26.61
CA ARG A 527 8.46 22.15 -27.26
C ARG A 527 7.42 21.22 -26.67
N LEU A 528 7.83 20.01 -26.27
CA LEU A 528 6.97 19.07 -25.56
C LEU A 528 6.54 19.61 -24.19
N ARG A 529 7.47 20.18 -23.41
CA ARG A 529 7.18 20.81 -22.12
C ARG A 529 6.23 22.00 -22.27
N GLU A 530 6.43 22.85 -23.27
CA GLU A 530 5.50 23.96 -23.58
C GLU A 530 4.09 23.45 -23.89
N ARG A 531 3.98 22.35 -24.64
CA ARG A 531 2.68 21.74 -24.99
C ARG A 531 2.01 21.02 -23.80
N LEU A 532 2.80 20.49 -22.88
CA LEU A 532 2.39 19.65 -21.76
C LEU A 532 3.03 20.14 -20.44
N PRO A 533 2.65 21.33 -19.95
CA PRO A 533 3.30 21.95 -18.79
C PRO A 533 3.18 21.08 -17.52
N ASP A 534 2.03 20.44 -17.33
CA ASP A 534 1.72 19.66 -16.11
C ASP A 534 2.06 18.16 -16.22
N ALA A 535 2.50 17.69 -17.39
CA ALA A 535 2.82 16.28 -17.58
C ALA A 535 4.17 15.94 -16.94
N PHE A 536 4.27 14.74 -16.34
CA PHE A 536 5.53 14.21 -15.86
C PHE A 536 6.38 13.71 -17.04
N LEU A 537 7.40 14.46 -17.42
CA LEU A 537 8.29 14.12 -18.53
C LEU A 537 9.55 13.44 -17.99
N SER A 538 9.74 12.19 -18.39
CA SER A 538 10.94 11.42 -18.12
C SER A 538 11.70 11.20 -19.43
N SER A 539 13.02 11.30 -19.40
CA SER A 539 13.87 11.04 -20.56
C SER A 539 15.06 10.16 -20.18
N VAL A 540 15.60 9.44 -21.15
CA VAL A 540 16.80 8.64 -20.99
C VAL A 540 17.83 9.00 -22.04
N ILE A 541 19.08 9.12 -21.62
CA ILE A 541 20.24 9.35 -22.49
C ILE A 541 21.39 8.43 -22.10
N PRO A 542 22.34 8.15 -23.02
CA PRO A 542 23.61 7.53 -22.66
C PRO A 542 24.37 8.38 -21.63
N SER A 543 25.22 7.73 -20.83
CA SER A 543 26.13 8.42 -19.91
C SER A 543 26.94 9.49 -20.66
N THR A 544 26.96 10.69 -20.08
CA THR A 544 27.78 11.81 -20.58
C THR A 544 29.27 11.60 -20.32
N ALA A 545 29.61 10.71 -19.38
CA ALA A 545 30.97 10.39 -18.98
C ALA A 545 31.57 9.21 -19.75
N GLY A 546 32.90 9.07 -19.69
CA GLY A 546 33.61 7.92 -20.24
C GLY A 546 33.53 7.78 -21.77
N PRO A 547 34.15 6.73 -22.33
CA PRO A 547 34.19 6.51 -23.77
C PRO A 547 32.90 5.82 -24.25
N VAL A 548 32.40 6.25 -25.41
CA VAL A 548 31.24 5.65 -26.09
C VAL A 548 31.72 4.72 -27.20
N ALA A 549 30.89 3.76 -27.62
CA ALA A 549 31.20 2.94 -28.78
C ALA A 549 31.27 3.81 -30.05
N SER A 550 32.14 3.43 -31.00
CA SER A 550 32.42 4.19 -32.23
C SER A 550 31.21 4.41 -33.15
N TRP A 551 30.12 3.71 -32.88
CA TRP A 551 28.89 3.72 -33.65
C TRP A 551 27.73 4.46 -32.98
N LYS A 552 27.94 5.05 -31.80
CA LYS A 552 26.89 5.72 -31.02
C LYS A 552 27.32 7.15 -30.72
N GLN A 553 26.36 8.07 -30.77
CA GLN A 553 26.58 9.43 -30.29
C GLN A 553 25.89 9.63 -28.94
N LYS A 554 26.59 10.33 -28.04
CA LYS A 554 26.07 10.76 -26.73
C LYS A 554 25.94 12.28 -26.68
N HIS A 555 25.09 12.75 -25.78
CA HIS A 555 25.00 14.18 -25.44
C HIS A 555 26.28 14.67 -24.79
N SER A 556 26.65 15.90 -25.09
CA SER A 556 27.59 16.66 -24.28
C SER A 556 26.99 16.98 -22.91
N CYS A 557 27.85 17.38 -21.96
CA CYS A 557 27.40 17.78 -20.62
C CYS A 557 26.44 18.99 -20.68
N ASP A 558 26.69 19.94 -21.58
CA ASP A 558 25.86 21.13 -21.77
C ASP A 558 24.50 20.80 -22.38
N GLU A 559 24.45 19.90 -23.37
CA GLU A 559 23.19 19.43 -23.95
C GLU A 559 22.36 18.66 -22.92
N ALA A 560 22.99 17.82 -22.09
CA ALA A 560 22.31 17.12 -21.00
C ALA A 560 21.80 18.08 -19.91
N ALA A 561 22.57 19.14 -19.60
CA ALA A 561 22.14 20.20 -18.69
C ALA A 561 20.90 20.92 -19.24
N ALA A 562 20.92 21.29 -20.52
CA ALA A 562 19.80 21.94 -21.18
C ALA A 562 18.57 21.03 -21.23
N LEU A 563 18.75 19.75 -21.55
CA LEU A 563 17.68 18.74 -21.53
C LEU A 563 17.04 18.63 -20.15
N ALA A 564 17.86 18.62 -19.08
CA ALA A 564 17.38 18.51 -17.71
C ALA A 564 16.40 19.64 -17.34
N THR A 565 16.54 20.84 -17.88
CA THR A 565 15.61 21.95 -17.62
C THR A 565 14.21 21.75 -18.21
N CYS A 566 14.03 20.78 -19.11
CA CYS A 566 12.76 20.52 -19.78
C CYS A 566 11.99 19.32 -19.20
N VAL A 567 12.61 18.53 -18.31
CA VAL A 567 12.09 17.23 -17.84
C VAL A 567 11.99 17.19 -16.32
N ASP A 568 11.12 16.32 -15.79
CA ASP A 568 11.04 16.08 -14.34
C ASP A 568 12.03 15.00 -13.89
N GLN A 569 12.50 14.18 -14.84
CA GLN A 569 13.36 13.05 -14.57
C GLN A 569 14.29 12.76 -15.76
N LEU A 570 15.57 12.55 -15.47
CA LEU A 570 16.59 12.18 -16.45
C LEU A 570 17.33 10.91 -16.01
N SER A 571 17.26 9.87 -16.84
CA SER A 571 17.96 8.60 -16.62
C SER A 571 19.25 8.53 -17.47
N LEU A 572 20.35 8.12 -16.85
CA LEU A 572 21.67 8.03 -17.49
C LEU A 572 22.13 6.58 -17.53
N LEU A 573 22.10 5.94 -18.70
CA LEU A 573 22.57 4.55 -18.83
C LEU A 573 24.05 4.47 -19.18
N HIS A 574 24.76 3.57 -18.50
CA HIS A 574 26.07 3.09 -18.93
C HIS A 574 25.87 1.82 -19.77
N TYR A 575 25.61 2.02 -21.06
CA TYR A 575 25.45 1.00 -22.10
C TYR A 575 26.06 1.53 -23.40
N ASP A 576 26.31 0.64 -24.36
CA ASP A 576 26.96 1.00 -25.63
C ASP A 576 28.27 1.79 -25.41
N THR A 577 28.96 1.49 -24.30
CA THR A 577 30.24 2.10 -23.94
C THR A 577 31.39 1.24 -24.50
N SER A 578 32.58 1.83 -24.60
CA SER A 578 33.82 1.09 -24.87
C SER A 578 34.64 0.84 -23.59
N ILE A 579 33.98 0.83 -22.43
CA ILE A 579 34.62 0.61 -21.13
C ILE A 579 34.98 -0.87 -20.98
N ALA A 580 36.28 -1.15 -20.91
CA ALA A 580 36.81 -2.52 -20.86
C ALA A 580 37.15 -3.02 -19.44
N ASP A 581 37.26 -2.12 -18.46
CA ASP A 581 37.75 -2.46 -17.12
C ASP A 581 37.05 -1.67 -15.99
N ALA A 582 37.14 -2.22 -14.78
CA ALA A 582 36.48 -1.67 -13.60
C ALA A 582 37.04 -0.33 -13.11
N ALA A 583 38.29 0.01 -13.41
CA ALA A 583 38.87 1.29 -13.03
C ALA A 583 38.34 2.41 -13.93
N THR A 584 38.32 2.19 -15.24
CA THR A 584 37.72 3.10 -16.22
C THR A 584 36.22 3.27 -15.94
N PHE A 585 35.53 2.19 -15.56
CA PHE A 585 34.12 2.28 -15.17
C PHE A 585 33.89 3.14 -13.90
N ARG A 586 34.72 2.96 -12.86
CA ARG A 586 34.65 3.81 -11.64
C ARG A 586 34.94 5.28 -11.97
N ALA A 587 35.94 5.55 -12.79
CA ALA A 587 36.27 6.92 -13.21
C ALA A 587 35.09 7.56 -13.97
N SER A 588 34.46 6.82 -14.89
CA SER A 588 33.26 7.26 -15.60
C SER A 588 32.09 7.55 -14.66
N LEU A 589 31.89 6.74 -13.61
CA LEU A 589 30.85 7.00 -12.62
C LEU A 589 31.14 8.27 -11.81
N ILE A 590 32.38 8.50 -11.39
CA ILE A 590 32.79 9.72 -10.67
C ILE A 590 32.53 10.96 -11.54
N GLU A 591 32.93 10.92 -12.80
CA GLU A 591 32.68 11.99 -13.77
C GLU A 591 31.17 12.23 -13.96
N GLN A 592 30.38 11.17 -14.16
CA GLN A 592 28.94 11.29 -14.33
C GLN A 592 28.24 11.88 -13.08
N LEU A 593 28.66 11.47 -11.89
CA LEU A 593 28.16 12.02 -10.63
C LEU A 593 28.55 13.49 -10.45
N THR A 594 29.74 13.89 -10.91
CA THR A 594 30.19 15.29 -10.91
C THR A 594 29.32 16.14 -11.83
N HIS A 595 28.97 15.65 -13.02
CA HIS A 595 28.02 16.33 -13.90
C HIS A 595 26.65 16.50 -13.25
N ILE A 596 26.11 15.45 -12.62
CA ILE A 596 24.82 15.54 -11.92
C ILE A 596 24.87 16.55 -10.76
N ALA A 597 25.96 16.58 -10.00
CA ALA A 597 26.16 17.57 -8.94
C ALA A 597 26.08 19.00 -9.49
N ALA A 598 26.76 19.26 -10.62
CA ALA A 598 26.74 20.55 -11.29
C ALA A 598 25.33 20.92 -11.78
N TRP A 599 24.60 19.98 -12.36
CA TRP A 599 23.24 20.24 -12.84
C TRP A 599 22.24 20.47 -11.70
N LYS A 600 22.35 19.74 -10.58
CA LYS A 600 21.52 19.97 -9.39
C LYS A 600 21.78 21.34 -8.73
N ALA A 601 22.98 21.89 -8.88
CA ALA A 601 23.32 23.22 -8.39
C ALA A 601 22.67 24.35 -9.20
N VAL A 602 22.20 24.07 -10.42
CA VAL A 602 21.47 25.03 -11.25
C VAL A 602 20.00 25.07 -10.81
N PRO A 603 19.45 26.23 -10.39
CA PRO A 603 18.09 26.31 -9.87
C PRO A 603 17.01 25.79 -10.83
N ALA A 604 17.19 26.02 -12.14
CA ALA A 604 16.26 25.57 -13.18
C ALA A 604 16.16 24.05 -13.29
N SER A 605 17.15 23.29 -12.83
CA SER A 605 17.17 21.82 -12.86
C SER A 605 17.25 21.18 -11.46
N ALA A 606 17.16 21.97 -10.39
CA ALA A 606 17.22 21.47 -9.02
C ALA A 606 16.06 20.51 -8.66
N HIS A 607 14.93 20.64 -9.35
CA HIS A 607 13.74 19.79 -9.19
C HIS A 607 13.86 18.43 -9.89
N VAL A 608 14.85 18.26 -10.78
CA VAL A 608 14.98 17.09 -11.64
C VAL A 608 15.43 15.87 -10.85
N GLN A 609 14.76 14.75 -11.10
CA GLN A 609 15.15 13.44 -10.57
C GLN A 609 16.19 12.80 -11.49
N TYR A 610 17.40 12.60 -10.98
CA TYR A 610 18.48 11.95 -11.73
C TYR A 610 18.56 10.48 -11.34
N LEU A 611 18.36 9.60 -12.34
CA LEU A 611 18.46 8.16 -12.16
C LEU A 611 19.67 7.60 -12.88
N LEU A 612 20.32 6.63 -12.26
CA LEU A 612 21.35 5.84 -12.93
C LEU A 612 20.74 4.57 -13.51
N GLY A 613 20.90 4.39 -14.82
CA GLY A 613 20.37 3.27 -15.57
C GLY A 613 21.33 2.08 -15.60
N VAL A 614 20.83 0.89 -15.27
CA VAL A 614 21.54 -0.38 -15.35
C VAL A 614 20.76 -1.34 -16.25
N GLY A 615 21.28 -1.65 -17.43
CA GLY A 615 20.78 -2.79 -18.19
C GLY A 615 20.99 -4.05 -17.36
N THR A 616 19.99 -4.92 -17.18
CA THR A 616 20.24 -6.17 -16.44
C THR A 616 20.27 -7.39 -17.36
N PHE A 617 19.72 -7.30 -18.58
CA PHE A 617 19.72 -8.24 -19.74
C PHE A 617 19.91 -9.75 -19.46
N THR A 618 19.57 -10.22 -18.28
CA THR A 618 19.80 -11.59 -17.81
C THR A 618 19.00 -12.58 -18.66
N ASN A 619 17.85 -12.16 -19.18
CA ASN A 619 16.96 -13.01 -19.97
C ASN A 619 16.88 -12.65 -21.46
N ALA A 620 17.53 -11.57 -21.91
CA ALA A 620 17.53 -11.15 -23.32
C ALA A 620 18.85 -11.57 -23.99
N ARG A 621 19.00 -12.88 -24.29
CA ARG A 621 20.22 -13.43 -24.91
C ARG A 621 20.75 -12.63 -26.12
N PRO A 622 19.91 -12.14 -27.06
CA PRO A 622 20.38 -11.35 -28.20
C PRO A 622 20.99 -10.00 -27.81
N LEU A 623 20.62 -9.44 -26.65
CA LEU A 623 21.09 -8.13 -26.19
C LEU A 623 22.39 -8.22 -25.37
N ARG A 624 22.85 -9.42 -25.04
CA ARG A 624 24.08 -9.62 -24.24
C ARG A 624 25.36 -9.23 -24.98
N VAL A 625 25.33 -9.21 -26.31
CA VAL A 625 26.50 -8.89 -27.15
C VAL A 625 26.86 -7.40 -27.13
N TYR A 626 25.94 -6.54 -26.68
CA TYR A 626 26.09 -5.09 -26.71
C TYR A 626 26.70 -4.52 -25.43
N ARG A 627 27.23 -5.38 -24.54
CA ARG A 627 27.93 -4.94 -23.33
C ARG A 627 29.12 -5.82 -22.97
N HIS A 628 30.10 -5.20 -22.32
CA HIS A 628 31.09 -5.90 -21.51
C HIS A 628 30.48 -6.22 -20.14
N LEU A 629 29.67 -7.29 -20.10
CA LEU A 629 28.89 -7.73 -18.92
C LEU A 629 29.75 -8.06 -17.69
N ASP A 630 31.07 -8.14 -17.83
CA ASP A 630 32.00 -8.38 -16.73
C ASP A 630 32.16 -7.17 -15.80
N VAL A 631 31.77 -5.96 -16.24
CA VAL A 631 31.94 -4.71 -15.47
C VAL A 631 30.63 -3.92 -15.28
N GLU A 632 29.73 -3.96 -16.27
CA GLU A 632 28.50 -3.13 -16.30
C GLU A 632 27.25 -3.87 -15.77
N ASP A 633 27.44 -4.97 -15.03
CA ASP A 633 26.38 -5.71 -14.38
C ASP A 633 26.17 -5.29 -12.91
N LEU A 634 25.02 -5.64 -12.35
CA LEU A 634 24.63 -5.18 -11.01
C LEU A 634 25.62 -5.52 -9.88
N PRO A 635 26.20 -6.74 -9.82
CA PRO A 635 27.25 -7.08 -8.85
C PRO A 635 28.46 -6.13 -8.86
N HIS A 636 28.90 -5.64 -10.01
CA HIS A 636 30.05 -4.74 -10.13
C HIS A 636 29.65 -3.26 -10.09
N TYR A 637 28.46 -2.93 -10.59
CA TYR A 637 27.94 -1.57 -10.66
C TYR A 637 27.80 -0.92 -9.28
N PHE A 638 27.21 -1.63 -8.31
CA PHE A 638 26.92 -1.05 -6.99
C PHE A 638 28.18 -0.71 -6.18
N PRO A 639 29.17 -1.63 -6.01
CA PRO A 639 30.42 -1.27 -5.33
C PRO A 639 31.17 -0.12 -6.02
N ALA A 640 31.12 -0.07 -7.36
CA ALA A 640 31.71 1.04 -8.11
C ALA A 640 30.98 2.36 -7.87
N LEU A 641 29.64 2.32 -7.79
CA LEU A 641 28.80 3.47 -7.48
C LEU A 641 29.01 3.97 -6.04
N GLU A 642 29.05 3.07 -5.04
CA GLU A 642 29.34 3.42 -3.64
C GLU A 642 30.70 4.10 -3.52
N TYR A 643 31.72 3.57 -4.20
CA TYR A 643 33.04 4.19 -4.28
C TYR A 643 32.99 5.57 -4.94
N ALA A 644 32.26 5.70 -6.05
CA ALA A 644 32.14 6.95 -6.78
C ALA A 644 31.43 8.03 -5.96
N ILE A 645 30.33 7.69 -5.29
CA ILE A 645 29.62 8.58 -4.36
C ILE A 645 30.53 9.01 -3.22
N ALA A 646 31.30 8.10 -2.62
CA ALA A 646 32.25 8.45 -1.57
C ALA A 646 33.37 9.41 -2.06
N SER A 647 33.60 9.44 -3.37
CA SER A 647 34.62 10.28 -4.02
C SER A 647 34.08 11.64 -4.50
N VAL A 648 32.75 11.80 -4.62
CA VAL A 648 32.08 13.04 -5.08
C VAL A 648 31.22 13.59 -3.95
N GLN A 649 31.63 14.71 -3.35
CA GLN A 649 30.88 15.57 -2.39
C GLN A 649 29.94 14.87 -1.38
N ARG A 650 30.21 15.01 -0.08
CA ARG A 650 29.49 14.26 0.97
C ARG A 650 28.12 14.80 1.39
N ASP A 651 27.77 16.02 0.97
CA ASP A 651 26.63 16.76 1.57
C ASP A 651 25.41 16.91 0.65
N VAL A 652 25.46 16.37 -0.58
CA VAL A 652 24.38 16.49 -1.57
C VAL A 652 23.96 15.12 -2.07
N ARG A 653 22.65 14.85 -2.12
CA ARG A 653 22.11 13.67 -2.79
C ARG A 653 22.29 13.80 -4.29
N LEU A 654 23.28 13.10 -4.84
CA LEU A 654 23.57 13.14 -6.26
C LEU A 654 22.58 12.32 -7.09
N VAL A 655 22.19 11.13 -6.61
CA VAL A 655 21.33 10.20 -7.36
C VAL A 655 20.03 9.93 -6.61
N ASP A 656 18.91 10.09 -7.30
CA ASP A 656 17.57 9.95 -6.74
C ASP A 656 17.09 8.49 -6.73
N GLY A 657 17.55 7.69 -7.68
CA GLY A 657 17.26 6.27 -7.76
C GLY A 657 18.03 5.55 -8.86
N ILE A 658 17.76 4.24 -8.98
CA ILE A 658 18.33 3.40 -10.02
C ILE A 658 17.21 2.90 -10.91
N ALA A 659 17.41 3.02 -12.21
CA ALA A 659 16.52 2.49 -13.21
C ALA A 659 17.11 1.18 -13.75
N ILE A 660 16.33 0.11 -13.80
CA ILE A 660 16.81 -1.18 -14.32
C ILE A 660 15.97 -1.66 -15.49
N PHE A 661 16.61 -2.21 -16.51
CA PHE A 661 15.87 -2.93 -17.54
C PHE A 661 15.48 -4.29 -16.99
N CYS A 662 14.19 -4.60 -16.92
CA CYS A 662 13.69 -5.89 -16.45
C CYS A 662 12.71 -6.50 -17.44
N ASP A 663 12.83 -7.81 -17.64
CA ASP A 663 11.83 -8.57 -18.39
C ASP A 663 10.74 -9.12 -17.44
N TRP A 664 9.52 -9.33 -17.90
CA TRP A 664 8.46 -9.93 -17.06
C TRP A 664 8.79 -11.36 -16.62
N THR A 665 9.65 -12.05 -17.37
CA THR A 665 10.20 -13.38 -17.02
C THR A 665 11.31 -13.31 -15.97
N THR A 666 11.74 -12.11 -15.56
CA THR A 666 12.82 -11.93 -14.59
C THR A 666 12.54 -12.77 -13.35
N SER A 667 13.54 -13.57 -12.95
CA SER A 667 13.36 -14.58 -11.91
C SER A 667 13.15 -13.93 -10.53
N ALA A 668 12.44 -14.62 -9.63
CA ALA A 668 12.31 -14.17 -8.25
C ALA A 668 13.68 -14.01 -7.54
N ARG A 669 14.70 -14.76 -7.98
CA ARG A 669 16.07 -14.63 -7.49
C ARG A 669 16.67 -13.28 -7.88
N ASP A 670 16.51 -12.86 -9.12
CA ASP A 670 17.07 -11.61 -9.62
C ASP A 670 16.34 -10.40 -9.04
N TRP A 671 15.01 -10.48 -8.89
CA TRP A 671 14.26 -9.45 -8.16
C TRP A 671 14.67 -9.31 -6.70
N ARG A 672 14.98 -10.42 -6.02
CA ARG A 672 15.58 -10.36 -4.66
C ARG A 672 16.96 -9.72 -4.67
N ARG A 673 17.79 -9.98 -5.69
CA ARG A 673 19.07 -9.30 -5.87
C ARG A 673 18.88 -7.81 -6.06
N PHE A 674 18.00 -7.40 -6.98
CA PHE A 674 17.68 -6.00 -7.23
C PHE A 674 17.24 -5.31 -5.94
N ARG A 675 16.30 -5.91 -5.20
CA ARG A 675 15.84 -5.39 -3.91
C ARG A 675 16.95 -5.27 -2.88
N ASN A 676 17.75 -6.32 -2.71
CA ASN A 676 18.84 -6.29 -1.74
C ASN A 676 19.86 -5.21 -2.10
N LEU A 677 20.10 -4.98 -3.38
CA LEU A 677 21.01 -3.96 -3.87
C LEU A 677 20.41 -2.55 -3.72
N TRP A 678 19.14 -2.33 -4.06
CA TRP A 678 18.45 -1.06 -3.81
C TRP A 678 18.42 -0.69 -2.32
N VAL A 679 18.21 -1.67 -1.44
CA VAL A 679 18.19 -1.46 0.02
C VAL A 679 19.60 -1.24 0.58
N ARG A 680 20.63 -1.83 -0.03
CA ARG A 680 22.04 -1.62 0.36
C ARG A 680 22.54 -0.26 -0.06
N GLY A 681 22.34 0.15 -1.31
CA GLY A 681 22.71 1.48 -1.80
C GLY A 681 21.90 2.61 -1.17
N ALA A 682 20.85 2.31 -0.38
CA ALA A 682 20.08 3.24 0.45
C ALA A 682 20.68 3.50 1.84
N ARG A 683 21.73 2.75 2.23
CA ARG A 683 22.52 2.93 3.44
C ARG A 683 23.87 3.52 3.07
#